data_AF-A0A5N7BTH1-F1
#
_entry.id   AF-A0A5N7BTH1-F1
#
_cell.length_a   1.000
_cell.length_b   1.000
_cell.length_c   1.000
_cell.angle_alpha   90.00
_cell.angle_beta   90.00
_cell.angle_gamma   90.00
#
_symmetry.space_group_name_H-M   'P 1'
#
loop_
_entity.id
_entity.type
_entity.pdbx_description
1 polymer ?
#
loop_
_entity_poly.entity_id
_entity_poly.type
_entity_poly.pdbx_seq_one_letter_code
_entity_poly.pdbx_strand_id
1 'polypeptide(L)'
;MAKVIFTPWKDQSALLAVRSQFYPPLASEGPDMRSKACATVAAWKLRGNLPHTVEATALLTDAILHDDARKNSIFSIRATYSAAFCRFVTGLVDSKLHGQRKTMFQRAIDLGLPASFVELRHEATHRELPSLTVLRNAAQRSLEWLWDYYWAKVDMNAFFAPGVGASGMDGVEDEVEPAKAAARACLALVTGEAGVSEPPRKKRRVQVLSCVATQLVSVCKSSSRGPAAVSGVLLEDGVLVPAGRKLGTSLDDEFAKWDYLLRVITEGCPVFLTALTEVMADGLAFARSATKESAQSEGIYMWLDHILSSPQWESKRRLLSLAYVLSVCEQNSNHWTDMLKVTIRNEDNDWSSIPADQVGLPGKDKVAPQSLQTGMSDLDSLKNMGWEVVDTWESRPLGIYRSVAAQVQNIRAMHIQSIPMWTGKGNNYAYLVTDEPTKQSVIIDPANPPEVAPVLERQIKNGKIDLTAIVNTHHHWDHAGGNDEMLKIFGKLAVIGGKDCQSVTKTPAHGETFKIGERISVKALHTPCHTQDSICYFMQDGEDRVVFTGDTLFIGGCGRFFEGTAPEMHKALNETLATLPDDTKVFPGHEYTKANVKFCLAVSQSEPIKKLQAFAEQNQQTQGKFTIGDEKLHNVFMRVNDPEIQKKTGKTDPVEVMAALREMKNAM
;
A
#
# COMPACT_ATOMS: atom_id res chain seq x y z
N MET A 1 21.46 32.39 -20.27
CA MET A 1 22.60 32.87 -19.46
C MET A 1 23.08 31.72 -18.59
N ALA A 2 24.38 31.42 -18.58
CA ALA A 2 24.94 30.42 -17.65
C ALA A 2 24.70 30.89 -16.21
N LYS A 3 23.98 30.09 -15.41
CA LYS A 3 23.73 30.41 -14.00
C LYS A 3 24.97 30.02 -13.22
N VAL A 4 25.80 31.00 -12.86
CA VAL A 4 26.92 30.79 -11.93
C VAL A 4 26.32 30.47 -10.56
N ILE A 5 26.56 29.24 -10.07
CA ILE A 5 26.14 28.80 -8.73
C ILE A 5 27.34 28.91 -7.81
N PHE A 6 27.26 29.80 -6.82
CA PHE A 6 28.27 29.89 -5.77
C PHE A 6 28.03 28.79 -4.73
N THR A 7 29.01 27.90 -4.56
CA THR A 7 29.02 26.84 -3.53
C THR A 7 30.01 27.18 -2.42
N PRO A 8 29.76 26.76 -1.16
CA PRO A 8 30.67 27.05 -0.05
C PRO A 8 31.90 26.12 0.01
N TRP A 9 31.87 25.00 -0.72
CA TRP A 9 33.01 24.12 -0.95
C TRP A 9 33.78 24.52 -2.22
N LYS A 10 35.09 24.23 -2.22
CA LYS A 10 36.03 24.60 -3.30
C LYS A 10 35.79 23.80 -4.58
N ASP A 11 35.52 22.52 -4.43
CA ASP A 11 35.29 21.56 -5.50
C ASP A 11 34.31 20.47 -5.02
N GLN A 12 33.70 19.75 -5.96
CA GLN A 12 32.72 18.71 -5.65
C GLN A 12 33.31 17.58 -4.79
N SER A 13 34.61 17.31 -4.91
CA SER A 13 35.27 16.26 -4.12
C SER A 13 35.28 16.59 -2.63
N ALA A 14 35.37 17.87 -2.26
CA ALA A 14 35.25 18.32 -0.89
C ALA A 14 33.86 18.04 -0.29
N LEU A 15 32.79 18.18 -1.08
CA LEU A 15 31.43 17.81 -0.67
C LEU A 15 31.29 16.29 -0.48
N LEU A 16 31.84 15.50 -1.41
CA LEU A 16 31.81 14.04 -1.34
C LEU A 16 32.63 13.49 -0.15
N ALA A 17 33.75 14.15 0.19
CA ALA A 17 34.53 13.81 1.37
C ALA A 17 33.76 14.09 2.67
N VAL A 18 33.01 15.18 2.76
CA VAL A 18 32.14 15.45 3.92
C VAL A 18 30.98 14.45 3.99
N ARG A 19 30.41 14.06 2.85
CA ARG A 19 29.39 13.01 2.78
C ARG A 19 29.90 11.69 3.36
N SER A 20 31.08 11.21 2.93
CA SER A 20 31.63 9.94 3.43
C SER A 20 32.03 9.99 4.91
N GLN A 21 32.31 11.19 5.46
CA GLN A 21 32.56 11.36 6.88
C GLN A 21 31.28 11.34 7.72
N PHE A 22 30.16 11.88 7.21
CA PHE A 22 28.84 11.74 7.87
C PHE A 22 28.28 10.32 7.77
N TYR A 23 28.49 9.67 6.63
CA TYR A 23 27.99 8.33 6.31
C TYR A 23 29.15 7.38 6.00
N PRO A 24 29.93 6.98 7.02
CA PRO A 24 31.05 6.07 6.80
C PRO A 24 30.55 4.70 6.28
N PRO A 25 31.26 4.07 5.32
CA PRO A 25 30.96 2.71 4.91
C PRO A 25 31.03 1.76 6.11
N LEU A 26 30.15 0.76 6.16
CA LEU A 26 30.06 -0.25 7.24
C LEU A 26 31.37 -1.01 7.52
N ALA A 27 32.37 -0.90 6.65
CA ALA A 27 33.69 -1.55 6.74
C ALA A 27 34.84 -0.58 7.06
N SER A 28 34.57 0.68 7.43
CA SER A 28 35.65 1.62 7.77
C SER A 28 36.19 1.35 9.18
N GLU A 29 37.37 0.76 9.30
CA GLU A 29 38.11 0.62 10.57
C GLU A 29 38.85 1.92 10.99
N GLY A 30 38.41 3.07 10.48
CA GLY A 30 39.03 4.37 10.74
C GLY A 30 38.46 5.09 11.97
N PRO A 31 39.12 6.15 12.45
CA PRO A 31 38.59 7.00 13.51
C PRO A 31 37.26 7.66 13.08
N ASP A 32 36.36 7.91 14.04
CA ASP A 32 35.10 8.60 13.76
C ASP A 32 35.36 10.04 13.28
N MET A 33 35.11 10.28 11.99
CA MET A 33 35.38 11.56 11.34
C MET A 33 34.19 12.53 11.40
N ARG A 34 33.07 12.15 12.02
CA ARG A 34 31.84 12.97 12.05
C ARG A 34 32.05 14.33 12.71
N SER A 35 32.86 14.41 13.76
CA SER A 35 33.21 15.68 14.41
C SER A 35 33.95 16.64 13.46
N LYS A 36 34.88 16.11 12.64
CA LYS A 36 35.59 16.89 11.62
C LYS A 36 34.64 17.35 10.50
N ALA A 37 33.68 16.51 10.12
CA ALA A 37 32.65 16.87 9.14
C ALA A 37 31.78 18.02 9.65
N CYS A 38 31.31 17.96 10.91
CA CYS A 38 30.57 19.05 11.56
C CYS A 38 31.37 20.36 11.54
N ALA A 39 32.65 20.34 11.92
CA ALA A 39 33.52 21.52 11.89
C ALA A 39 33.70 22.08 10.47
N THR A 40 33.81 21.21 9.46
CA THR A 40 33.93 21.61 8.06
C THR A 40 32.65 22.29 7.56
N VAL A 41 31.49 21.73 7.88
CA VAL A 41 30.18 22.34 7.54
C VAL A 41 29.98 23.67 8.27
N ALA A 42 30.41 23.78 9.53
CA ALA A 42 30.39 25.04 10.26
C ALA A 42 31.25 26.13 9.56
N ALA A 43 32.44 25.76 9.07
CA ALA A 43 33.28 26.67 8.28
C ALA A 43 32.64 27.05 6.94
N TRP A 44 31.93 26.12 6.27
CA TRP A 44 31.18 26.40 5.04
C TRP A 44 30.00 27.33 5.25
N LYS A 45 29.33 27.24 6.40
CA LYS A 45 28.23 28.14 6.77
C LYS A 45 28.68 29.62 6.83
N LEU A 46 29.93 29.88 7.23
CA LEU A 46 30.51 31.24 7.23
C LEU A 46 30.77 31.80 5.83
N ARG A 47 30.80 30.95 4.80
CA ARG A 47 31.11 31.33 3.40
C ARG A 47 29.87 31.73 2.59
N GLY A 48 28.67 31.64 3.17
CA GLY A 48 27.42 32.02 2.52
C GLY A 48 26.45 30.86 2.33
N ASN A 49 25.85 30.75 1.14
CA ASN A 49 24.66 29.93 0.86
C ASN A 49 24.91 28.41 0.96
N LEU A 50 24.90 27.89 2.19
CA LEU A 50 24.99 26.47 2.49
C LEU A 50 23.60 25.81 2.31
N PRO A 51 23.49 24.71 1.53
CA PRO A 51 22.23 23.99 1.44
C PRO A 51 21.76 23.52 2.81
N HIS A 52 20.49 23.78 3.14
CA HIS A 52 19.91 23.44 4.44
C HIS A 52 20.02 21.94 4.76
N THR A 53 19.99 21.07 3.74
CA THR A 53 20.20 19.62 3.90
C THR A 53 21.58 19.29 4.47
N VAL A 54 22.61 20.04 4.07
CA VAL A 54 23.99 19.88 4.59
C VAL A 54 24.10 20.41 6.02
N GLU A 55 23.50 21.57 6.30
CA GLU A 55 23.44 22.12 7.66
C GLU A 55 22.69 21.18 8.62
N ALA A 56 21.52 20.69 8.22
CA ALA A 56 20.70 19.79 9.02
C ALA A 56 21.42 18.48 9.33
N THR A 57 22.16 17.92 8.36
CA THR A 57 22.99 16.73 8.57
C THR A 57 24.04 16.97 9.67
N ALA A 58 24.72 18.12 9.62
CA ALA A 58 25.70 18.48 10.64
C ALA A 58 25.07 18.67 12.02
N LEU A 59 23.94 19.37 12.13
CA LEU A 59 23.25 19.60 13.41
C LEU A 59 22.75 18.31 14.06
N LEU A 60 22.18 17.39 13.28
CA LEU A 60 21.70 16.10 13.77
C LEU A 60 22.87 15.20 14.20
N THR A 61 23.97 15.21 13.43
CA THR A 61 25.18 14.47 13.77
C THR A 61 25.84 15.03 15.02
N ASP A 62 25.89 16.34 15.17
CA ASP A 62 26.42 17.02 16.36
C ASP A 62 25.61 16.66 17.61
N ALA A 63 24.29 16.61 17.51
CA ALA A 63 23.44 16.13 18.60
C ALA A 63 23.75 14.69 19.04
N ILE A 64 24.05 13.80 18.08
CA ILE A 64 24.49 12.42 18.36
C ILE A 64 25.86 12.40 19.04
N LEU A 65 26.80 13.24 18.62
CA LEU A 65 28.13 13.33 19.24
C LEU A 65 28.07 13.89 20.68
N HIS A 66 27.05 14.70 20.98
CA HIS A 66 26.79 15.25 22.31
C HIS A 66 26.01 14.30 23.26
N ASP A 67 25.55 13.15 22.77
CA ASP A 67 24.80 12.15 23.54
C ASP A 67 25.71 11.28 24.42
N ASP A 68 26.32 11.92 25.43
CA ASP A 68 27.08 11.24 26.50
C ASP A 68 26.53 11.65 27.87
N ALA A 69 25.76 10.75 28.48
CA ALA A 69 25.14 10.95 29.79
C ALA A 69 26.15 11.13 30.95
N ARG A 70 27.44 10.83 30.73
CA ARG A 70 28.50 11.09 31.71
C ARG A 70 29.03 12.52 31.67
N LYS A 71 28.83 13.22 30.54
CA LYS A 71 29.35 14.57 30.30
C LYS A 71 28.25 15.63 30.30
N ASN A 72 27.03 15.25 29.93
CA ASN A 72 25.90 16.16 29.77
C ASN A 72 24.67 15.69 30.57
N SER A 73 23.88 16.63 31.07
CA SER A 73 22.61 16.28 31.74
C SER A 73 21.60 15.74 30.73
N ILE A 74 20.69 14.86 31.18
CA ILE A 74 19.61 14.30 30.35
C ILE A 74 18.77 15.42 29.70
N PHE A 75 18.51 16.50 30.43
CA PHE A 75 17.82 17.67 29.90
C PHE A 75 18.61 18.33 28.77
N SER A 76 19.91 18.54 28.94
CA SER A 76 20.78 19.13 27.91
C SER A 76 20.79 18.28 26.64
N ILE A 77 20.85 16.95 26.77
CA ILE A 77 20.83 16.04 25.61
C ILE A 77 19.47 16.14 24.89
N ARG A 78 18.34 16.11 25.64
CA ARG A 78 16.99 16.28 25.06
C ARG A 78 16.83 17.62 24.35
N ALA A 79 17.37 18.70 24.94
CA ALA A 79 17.32 20.03 24.34
C ALA A 79 18.15 20.10 23.05
N THR A 80 19.36 19.54 23.03
CA THR A 80 20.22 19.50 21.84
C THR A 80 19.56 18.74 20.69
N TYR A 81 19.04 17.54 20.95
CA TYR A 81 18.31 16.78 19.93
C TYR A 81 17.07 17.50 19.43
N SER A 82 16.27 18.06 20.35
CA SER A 82 15.03 18.78 20.00
C SER A 82 15.34 20.00 19.14
N ALA A 83 16.39 20.76 19.48
CA ALA A 83 16.82 21.92 18.70
C ALA A 83 17.32 21.51 17.30
N ALA A 84 18.16 20.48 17.20
CA ALA A 84 18.65 19.97 15.92
C ALA A 84 17.49 19.48 15.03
N PHE A 85 16.57 18.70 15.60
CA PHE A 85 15.41 18.16 14.90
C PHE A 85 14.44 19.25 14.46
N CYS A 86 14.13 20.22 15.33
CA CYS A 86 13.26 21.34 14.97
C CYS A 86 13.86 22.18 13.84
N ARG A 87 15.18 22.41 13.84
CA ARG A 87 15.88 23.12 12.75
C ARG A 87 15.85 22.34 11.44
N PHE A 88 16.04 21.02 11.49
CA PHE A 88 15.91 20.15 10.32
C PHE A 88 14.53 20.29 9.66
N VAL A 89 13.46 20.06 10.41
CA VAL A 89 12.07 20.13 9.89
C VAL A 89 11.74 21.54 9.43
N THR A 90 11.96 22.53 10.29
CA THR A 90 11.58 23.93 10.00
C THR A 90 12.35 24.46 8.79
N GLY A 91 13.65 24.24 8.67
CA GLY A 91 14.40 24.79 7.52
C GLY A 91 14.10 24.10 6.18
N LEU A 92 13.57 22.86 6.17
CA LEU A 92 13.07 22.23 4.95
C LEU A 92 11.70 22.78 4.57
N VAL A 93 10.81 22.85 5.55
CA VAL A 93 9.41 23.20 5.37
C VAL A 93 9.20 24.70 5.20
N ASP A 94 10.02 25.56 5.81
CA ASP A 94 9.95 27.02 5.71
C ASP A 94 10.85 27.60 4.61
N SER A 95 11.62 26.77 3.91
CA SER A 95 12.50 27.23 2.83
C SER A 95 11.72 28.07 1.81
N LYS A 96 12.23 29.28 1.52
CA LYS A 96 11.57 30.33 0.73
C LYS A 96 11.30 29.87 -0.71
N LEU A 97 10.17 29.22 -0.93
CA LEU A 97 9.62 28.91 -2.24
C LEU A 97 8.42 29.83 -2.48
N HIS A 98 8.46 30.60 -3.57
CA HIS A 98 7.40 31.51 -3.96
C HIS A 98 6.12 30.74 -4.31
N GLY A 99 4.97 31.15 -3.76
CA GLY A 99 3.70 30.48 -4.01
C GLY A 99 2.63 30.79 -2.97
N GLN A 100 1.46 30.14 -3.10
CA GLN A 100 0.34 30.25 -2.15
C GLN A 100 0.75 29.82 -0.73
N ARG A 101 0.15 30.45 0.29
CA ARG A 101 0.36 30.08 1.71
C ARG A 101 -0.10 28.63 1.92
N LYS A 102 0.85 27.74 2.20
CA LYS A 102 0.64 26.34 2.56
C LYS A 102 1.04 26.11 4.01
N THR A 103 0.35 25.21 4.71
CA THR A 103 0.70 24.82 6.08
C THR A 103 2.04 24.06 6.09
N MET A 104 2.71 24.00 7.25
CA MET A 104 3.94 23.21 7.41
C MET A 104 3.73 21.73 7.03
N PHE A 105 2.56 21.20 7.35
CA PHE A 105 2.18 19.82 7.06
C PHE A 105 2.06 19.57 5.55
N GLN A 106 1.36 20.44 4.83
CA GLN A 106 1.20 20.32 3.38
C GLN A 106 2.57 20.35 2.67
N ARG A 107 3.46 21.22 3.14
CA ARG A 107 4.81 21.33 2.58
C ARG A 107 5.67 20.10 2.90
N ALA A 108 5.48 19.48 4.06
CA ALA A 108 6.16 18.22 4.39
C ALA A 108 5.73 17.10 3.42
N ILE A 109 4.44 17.00 3.11
CA ILE A 109 3.91 16.05 2.11
C ILE A 109 4.54 16.29 0.74
N ASP A 110 4.57 17.54 0.27
CA ASP A 110 5.14 17.91 -1.04
C ASP A 110 6.64 17.51 -1.14
N LEU A 111 7.37 17.56 -0.01
CA LEU A 111 8.78 17.16 0.07
C LEU A 111 8.99 15.65 0.31
N GLY A 112 7.92 14.89 0.57
CA GLY A 112 8.01 13.49 0.99
C GLY A 112 8.59 13.31 2.40
N LEU A 113 8.52 14.33 3.25
CA LEU A 113 8.91 14.30 4.65
C LEU A 113 7.79 13.64 5.49
N PRO A 114 8.07 12.66 6.37
CA PRO A 114 7.04 12.01 7.16
C PRO A 114 6.22 12.98 8.02
N ALA A 115 4.89 12.82 8.02
CA ALA A 115 3.97 13.61 8.85
C ALA A 115 4.35 13.61 10.35
N SER A 116 4.74 12.43 10.86
CA SER A 116 5.27 12.26 12.23
C SER A 116 6.45 13.17 12.57
N PHE A 117 7.21 13.67 11.60
CA PHE A 117 8.29 14.62 11.87
C PHE A 117 7.78 16.03 12.13
N VAL A 118 6.69 16.43 11.49
CA VAL A 118 6.03 17.72 11.73
C VAL A 118 5.37 17.72 13.11
N GLU A 119 4.72 16.61 13.47
CA GLU A 119 4.11 16.40 14.80
C GLU A 119 5.16 16.42 15.90
N LEU A 120 6.24 15.65 15.75
CA LEU A 120 7.32 15.62 16.75
C LEU A 120 7.99 16.99 16.90
N ARG A 121 8.11 17.76 15.82
CA ARG A 121 8.58 19.16 15.87
C ARG A 121 7.58 20.07 16.60
N HIS A 122 6.28 19.87 16.40
CA HIS A 122 5.25 20.60 17.13
C HIS A 122 5.31 20.29 18.64
N GLU A 123 5.41 19.02 19.00
CA GLU A 123 5.59 18.55 20.38
C GLU A 123 6.84 19.18 21.01
N ALA A 124 8.00 19.06 20.36
CA ALA A 124 9.27 19.57 20.88
C ALA A 124 9.34 21.11 21.00
N THR A 125 8.45 21.84 20.32
CA THR A 125 8.43 23.32 20.36
C THR A 125 7.36 23.87 21.31
N HIS A 126 6.20 23.22 21.38
CA HIS A 126 5.01 23.76 22.05
C HIS A 126 4.54 22.93 23.25
N ARG A 127 5.07 21.72 23.44
CA ARG A 127 4.73 20.83 24.56
C ARG A 127 5.99 20.51 25.37
N GLU A 128 5.91 19.50 26.23
CA GLU A 128 7.09 18.98 26.90
C GLU A 128 8.07 18.37 25.89
N LEU A 129 9.37 18.48 26.19
CA LEU A 129 10.39 17.88 25.34
C LEU A 129 10.11 16.37 25.19
N PRO A 130 10.26 15.78 23.99
CA PRO A 130 10.07 14.34 23.84
C PRO A 130 11.11 13.54 24.63
N SER A 131 10.85 12.24 24.82
CA SER A 131 11.79 11.34 25.49
C SER A 131 13.07 11.16 24.67
N LEU A 132 14.19 10.84 25.34
CA LEU A 132 15.47 10.59 24.66
C LEU A 132 15.36 9.47 23.62
N THR A 133 14.59 8.43 23.90
CA THR A 133 14.38 7.31 22.95
C THR A 133 13.71 7.80 21.66
N VAL A 134 12.67 8.63 21.78
CA VAL A 134 11.98 9.22 20.64
C VAL A 134 12.93 10.13 19.85
N LEU A 135 13.67 10.99 20.54
CA LEU A 135 14.59 11.95 19.92
C LEU A 135 15.77 11.27 19.20
N ARG A 136 16.36 10.23 19.78
CA ARG A 136 17.43 9.43 19.15
C ARG A 136 16.93 8.74 17.88
N ASN A 137 15.76 8.11 17.96
CA ASN A 137 15.15 7.44 16.80
C ASN A 137 14.81 8.46 15.69
N ALA A 138 14.25 9.61 16.07
CA ALA A 138 13.93 10.68 15.14
C ALA A 138 15.19 11.24 14.44
N ALA A 139 16.28 11.44 15.17
CA ALA A 139 17.54 11.90 14.60
C ALA A 139 18.12 10.90 13.59
N GLN A 140 18.10 9.60 13.92
CA GLN A 140 18.57 8.53 13.04
C GLN A 140 17.73 8.47 11.75
N ARG A 141 16.40 8.43 11.87
CA ARG A 141 15.48 8.43 10.72
C ARG A 141 15.61 9.71 9.87
N SER A 142 15.93 10.85 10.49
CA SER A 142 16.17 12.10 9.77
C SER A 142 17.44 12.04 8.93
N LEU A 143 18.52 11.43 9.43
CA LEU A 143 19.75 11.22 8.68
C LEU A 143 19.54 10.24 7.51
N GLU A 144 18.80 9.15 7.73
CA GLU A 144 18.40 8.22 6.67
C GLU A 144 17.57 8.92 5.59
N TRP A 145 16.59 9.72 5.99
CA TRP A 145 15.80 10.50 5.04
C TRP A 145 16.65 11.53 4.28
N LEU A 146 17.57 12.23 4.95
CA LEU A 146 18.49 13.19 4.32
C LEU A 146 19.43 12.51 3.33
N TRP A 147 19.79 11.25 3.57
CA TRP A 147 20.55 10.45 2.62
C TRP A 147 19.78 10.28 1.31
N ASP A 148 18.57 9.73 1.37
CA ASP A 148 17.74 9.48 0.19
C ASP A 148 17.29 10.78 -0.50
N TYR A 149 16.96 11.80 0.29
CA TYR A 149 16.45 13.06 -0.23
C TYR A 149 17.53 13.90 -0.91
N TYR A 150 18.76 13.92 -0.38
CA TYR A 150 19.83 14.81 -0.84
C TYR A 150 21.13 14.06 -1.18
N TRP A 151 21.75 13.37 -0.21
CA TRP A 151 23.13 12.89 -0.36
C TRP A 151 23.34 11.80 -1.41
N ALA A 152 22.34 10.96 -1.64
CA ALA A 152 22.35 9.95 -2.71
C ALA A 152 22.30 10.58 -4.10
N LYS A 153 21.70 11.77 -4.24
CA LYS A 153 21.53 12.48 -5.52
C LYS A 153 22.72 13.39 -5.88
N VAL A 154 23.64 13.62 -4.93
CA VAL A 154 24.83 14.48 -5.14
C VAL A 154 25.72 13.93 -6.27
N ASP A 155 25.72 12.62 -6.50
CA ASP A 155 26.45 11.99 -7.61
C ASP A 155 25.72 12.16 -8.96
N MET A 156 24.38 12.21 -8.95
CA MET A 156 23.56 12.36 -10.18
C MET A 156 23.75 13.74 -10.81
N ASN A 157 23.87 14.81 -10.00
CA ASN A 157 24.07 16.17 -10.52
C ASN A 157 25.45 16.40 -11.14
N ALA A 158 26.42 15.51 -10.95
CA ALA A 158 27.72 15.58 -11.63
C ALA A 158 27.65 15.10 -13.10
N PHE A 159 26.65 14.29 -13.45
CA PHE A 159 26.42 13.80 -14.82
C PHE A 159 25.56 14.73 -15.69
N PHE A 160 24.86 15.69 -15.09
CA PHE A 160 23.95 16.63 -15.77
C PHE A 160 24.46 18.08 -15.78
N ALA A 161 25.77 18.31 -15.82
CA ALA A 161 26.27 19.62 -16.20
C ALA A 161 25.88 19.88 -17.68
N PRO A 162 25.22 20.99 -18.03
CA PRO A 162 24.85 21.25 -19.41
C PRO A 162 26.12 21.53 -20.23
N GLY A 163 26.56 20.53 -20.98
CA GLY A 163 27.50 20.68 -22.07
C GLY A 163 26.90 21.58 -23.14
N VAL A 164 27.70 22.56 -23.53
CA VAL A 164 27.42 23.57 -24.56
C VAL A 164 26.98 22.91 -25.87
N GLY A 165 25.85 23.37 -26.44
CA GLY A 165 25.50 23.11 -27.85
C GLY A 165 24.02 22.87 -28.10
N ALA A 166 23.19 23.91 -28.01
CA ALA A 166 21.91 23.92 -28.70
C ALA A 166 22.14 24.53 -30.09
N SER A 167 22.03 23.70 -31.13
CA SER A 167 21.69 24.12 -32.49
C SER A 167 20.42 23.39 -32.87
N GLY A 168 19.35 24.13 -33.12
CA GLY A 168 18.03 23.57 -33.37
C GLY A 168 17.87 23.00 -34.78
N MET A 169 16.83 22.18 -34.94
CA MET A 169 15.89 22.15 -36.06
C MET A 169 14.87 21.02 -35.82
N ASP A 170 13.63 21.30 -36.18
CA ASP A 170 12.46 20.42 -36.40
C ASP A 170 12.60 18.90 -36.19
N GLY A 171 11.70 18.32 -35.38
CA GLY A 171 11.45 16.87 -35.38
C GLY A 171 10.59 16.39 -34.22
N VAL A 172 9.37 15.91 -34.50
CA VAL A 172 8.42 15.32 -33.52
C VAL A 172 8.82 13.88 -33.13
N GLU A 173 10.12 13.56 -33.10
CA GLU A 173 10.63 12.19 -32.78
C GLU A 173 11.60 12.12 -31.58
N ASP A 174 12.00 13.24 -30.97
CA ASP A 174 13.24 13.29 -30.17
C ASP A 174 13.11 13.16 -28.64
N GLU A 175 11.99 12.67 -28.09
CA GLU A 175 11.85 12.42 -26.64
C GLU A 175 12.18 10.98 -26.20
N VAL A 176 12.24 10.02 -27.12
CA VAL A 176 12.41 8.59 -26.80
C VAL A 176 13.88 8.19 -26.65
N GLU A 177 14.77 8.71 -27.50
CA GLU A 177 16.19 8.36 -27.49
C GLU A 177 16.93 8.77 -26.20
N PRO A 178 16.69 9.97 -25.62
CA PRO A 178 17.27 10.31 -24.32
C PRO A 178 16.85 9.35 -23.20
N ALA A 179 15.59 8.88 -23.22
CA ALA A 179 15.08 7.91 -22.24
C ALA A 179 15.70 6.52 -22.45
N LYS A 180 15.84 6.06 -23.71
CA LYS A 180 16.55 4.82 -24.03
C LYS A 180 18.02 4.87 -23.59
N ALA A 181 18.72 5.99 -23.84
CA ALA A 181 20.11 6.17 -23.42
C ALA A 181 20.25 6.13 -21.88
N ALA A 182 19.34 6.78 -21.15
CA ALA A 182 19.33 6.73 -19.69
C ALA A 182 19.05 5.31 -19.17
N ALA A 183 18.12 4.58 -19.78
CA ALA A 183 17.82 3.19 -19.41
C ALA A 183 19.04 2.28 -19.61
N ARG A 184 19.74 2.40 -20.74
CA ARG A 184 20.99 1.67 -21.04
C ARG A 184 22.06 1.93 -19.99
N ALA A 185 22.27 3.19 -19.62
CA ALA A 185 23.24 3.56 -18.59
C ALA A 185 22.91 2.94 -17.23
N CYS A 186 21.63 2.86 -16.86
CA CYS A 186 21.18 2.22 -15.62
C CYS A 186 21.41 0.70 -15.65
N LEU A 187 21.10 0.06 -16.78
CA LEU A 187 21.20 -1.39 -16.94
C LEU A 187 22.65 -1.88 -17.03
N ALA A 188 23.57 -1.06 -17.55
CA ALA A 188 25.01 -1.35 -17.59
C ALA A 188 25.61 -1.65 -16.20
N LEU A 189 25.04 -1.04 -15.15
CA LEU A 189 25.44 -1.27 -13.75
C LEU A 189 25.08 -2.68 -13.25
N VAL A 190 24.11 -3.35 -13.89
CA VAL A 190 23.65 -4.70 -13.56
C VAL A 190 24.32 -5.75 -14.44
N THR A 191 24.57 -5.43 -15.72
CA THR A 191 25.15 -6.36 -16.71
C THR A 191 26.67 -6.49 -16.61
N GLY A 192 27.36 -5.57 -15.92
CA GLY A 192 28.77 -5.74 -15.55
C GLY A 192 29.79 -5.28 -16.58
N GLU A 193 29.42 -4.39 -17.51
CA GLU A 193 30.36 -3.83 -18.50
C GLU A 193 31.37 -2.82 -17.91
N ALA A 194 31.22 -2.43 -16.64
CA ALA A 194 32.27 -1.72 -15.91
C ALA A 194 33.22 -2.73 -15.25
N GLY A 195 34.32 -3.04 -15.94
CA GLY A 195 35.29 -4.07 -15.55
C GLY A 195 35.73 -4.02 -14.09
N VAL A 196 35.29 -5.00 -13.29
CA VAL A 196 35.89 -5.40 -12.01
C VAL A 196 35.68 -6.90 -11.83
N SER A 197 36.76 -7.66 -11.68
CA SER A 197 36.74 -9.10 -11.43
C SER A 197 36.29 -9.41 -9.99
N GLU A 198 35.07 -9.95 -9.84
CA GLU A 198 34.62 -10.97 -8.86
C GLU A 198 33.10 -10.86 -8.62
N PRO A 199 32.37 -11.99 -8.47
CA PRO A 199 30.92 -11.95 -8.27
C PRO A 199 30.55 -11.42 -6.87
N PRO A 200 29.59 -10.47 -6.76
CA PRO A 200 29.25 -9.86 -5.49
C PRO A 200 28.42 -10.77 -4.56
N ARG A 201 28.72 -10.76 -3.26
CA ARG A 201 27.93 -11.42 -2.19
C ARG A 201 26.44 -11.00 -2.26
N LYS A 202 25.49 -11.92 -1.96
CA LYS A 202 24.02 -11.75 -2.10
C LYS A 202 23.46 -10.40 -1.62
N LYS A 203 23.94 -9.82 -0.51
CA LYS A 203 23.49 -8.51 0.00
C LYS A 203 23.83 -7.33 -0.93
N ARG A 204 24.97 -7.36 -1.63
CA ARG A 204 25.44 -6.30 -2.55
C ARG A 204 24.63 -6.28 -3.86
N ARG A 205 24.15 -7.44 -4.33
CA ARG A 205 23.30 -7.56 -5.54
C ARG A 205 21.92 -6.93 -5.34
N VAL A 206 21.28 -7.16 -4.18
CA VAL A 206 19.95 -6.58 -3.87
C VAL A 206 20.01 -5.05 -3.81
N GLN A 207 21.07 -4.49 -3.23
CA GLN A 207 21.24 -3.04 -3.14
C GLN A 207 21.48 -2.38 -4.50
N VAL A 208 22.27 -3.01 -5.38
CA VAL A 208 22.49 -2.53 -6.76
C VAL A 208 21.18 -2.61 -7.55
N LEU A 209 20.45 -3.72 -7.49
CA LEU A 209 19.17 -3.87 -8.18
C LEU A 209 18.12 -2.87 -7.68
N SER A 210 18.06 -2.58 -6.37
CA SER A 210 17.15 -1.57 -5.81
C SER A 210 17.50 -0.15 -6.27
N CYS A 211 18.79 0.18 -6.34
CA CYS A 211 19.26 1.47 -6.87
C CYS A 211 18.90 1.62 -8.36
N VAL A 212 19.22 0.62 -9.18
CA VAL A 212 18.93 0.60 -10.62
C VAL A 212 17.42 0.64 -10.87
N ALA A 213 16.61 -0.08 -10.09
CA ALA A 213 15.15 -0.01 -10.20
C ALA A 213 14.63 1.41 -9.94
N THR A 214 15.17 2.09 -8.92
CA THR A 214 14.79 3.48 -8.59
C THR A 214 15.14 4.44 -9.73
N GLN A 215 16.31 4.26 -10.35
CA GLN A 215 16.73 5.05 -11.51
C GLN A 215 15.83 4.78 -12.73
N LEU A 216 15.55 3.52 -13.03
CA LEU A 216 14.65 3.14 -14.13
C LEU A 216 13.23 3.64 -13.91
N VAL A 217 12.72 3.66 -12.68
CA VAL A 217 11.43 4.29 -12.35
C VAL A 217 11.47 5.79 -12.64
N SER A 218 12.59 6.46 -12.38
CA SER A 218 12.76 7.88 -12.74
C SER A 218 12.76 8.09 -14.25
N VAL A 219 13.38 7.19 -15.02
CA VAL A 219 13.35 7.22 -16.49
C VAL A 219 11.93 6.96 -17.01
N CYS A 220 11.21 5.99 -16.44
CA CYS A 220 9.81 5.74 -16.78
C CYS A 220 8.91 6.97 -16.52
N LYS A 221 9.25 7.81 -15.54
CA LYS A 221 8.46 8.99 -15.15
C LYS A 221 8.92 10.29 -15.82
N SER A 222 10.03 10.29 -16.55
CA SER A 222 10.57 11.52 -17.16
C SER A 222 9.76 11.99 -18.37
N SER A 223 9.05 11.08 -19.05
CA SER A 223 8.15 11.40 -20.16
C SER A 223 7.01 10.38 -20.26
N SER A 224 5.95 10.72 -20.99
CA SER A 224 4.82 9.81 -21.24
C SER A 224 5.24 8.55 -22.03
N ARG A 225 6.31 8.62 -22.82
CA ARG A 225 6.90 7.50 -23.56
C ARG A 225 8.03 6.79 -22.80
N GLY A 226 8.38 7.25 -21.61
CA GLY A 226 9.41 6.67 -20.76
C GLY A 226 9.24 5.17 -20.50
N PRO A 227 8.04 4.67 -20.14
CA PRO A 227 7.83 3.25 -19.89
C PRO A 227 8.06 2.41 -21.16
N ALA A 228 7.58 2.86 -22.31
CA ALA A 228 7.81 2.19 -23.59
C ALA A 228 9.29 2.21 -24.00
N ALA A 229 10.01 3.31 -23.71
CA ALA A 229 11.45 3.41 -23.98
C ALA A 229 12.25 2.40 -23.14
N VAL A 230 11.95 2.27 -21.84
CA VAL A 230 12.60 1.30 -20.95
C VAL A 230 12.27 -0.13 -21.38
N SER A 231 11.00 -0.43 -21.67
CA SER A 231 10.58 -1.74 -22.18
C SER A 231 11.24 -2.10 -23.52
N GLY A 232 11.38 -1.12 -24.41
CA GLY A 232 12.11 -1.26 -25.66
C GLY A 232 13.56 -1.66 -25.45
N VAL A 233 14.30 -0.95 -24.57
CA VAL A 233 15.70 -1.31 -24.24
C VAL A 233 15.82 -2.70 -23.65
N LEU A 234 14.90 -3.09 -22.76
CA LEU A 234 14.92 -4.42 -22.13
C LEU A 234 14.78 -5.57 -23.16
N LEU A 235 14.08 -5.31 -24.28
CA LEU A 235 13.83 -6.30 -25.32
C LEU A 235 14.82 -6.19 -26.49
N GLU A 236 15.03 -4.99 -27.04
CA GLU A 236 15.87 -4.69 -28.21
C GLU A 236 17.36 -4.95 -27.93
N ASP A 237 17.85 -4.57 -26.75
CA ASP A 237 19.27 -4.73 -26.38
C ASP A 237 19.56 -6.15 -25.81
N GLY A 238 18.59 -7.07 -25.88
CA GLY A 238 18.76 -8.47 -25.47
C GLY A 238 18.95 -8.67 -23.97
N VAL A 239 18.45 -7.74 -23.13
CA VAL A 239 18.60 -7.80 -21.66
C VAL A 239 17.77 -8.94 -21.07
N LEU A 240 16.52 -9.07 -21.50
CA LEU A 240 15.62 -10.14 -21.05
C LEU A 240 15.78 -11.43 -21.86
N VAL A 241 16.07 -11.29 -23.15
CA VAL A 241 16.27 -12.42 -24.08
C VAL A 241 17.65 -12.30 -24.73
N PRO A 242 18.66 -13.04 -24.25
CA PRO A 242 20.02 -12.95 -24.77
C PRO A 242 20.12 -13.33 -26.26
N ALA A 243 20.84 -12.54 -27.05
CA ALA A 243 20.94 -12.71 -28.51
C ALA A 243 21.56 -14.06 -28.98
N GLY A 244 22.29 -14.76 -28.10
CA GLY A 244 22.91 -16.06 -28.39
C GLY A 244 22.08 -17.29 -27.99
N ARG A 245 20.81 -17.10 -27.60
CA ARG A 245 19.92 -18.16 -27.12
C ARG A 245 19.66 -19.22 -28.22
N LYS A 246 19.54 -20.49 -27.81
CA LYS A 246 19.11 -21.60 -28.67
C LYS A 246 17.65 -21.96 -28.38
N LEU A 247 16.94 -22.45 -29.39
CA LEU A 247 15.56 -22.91 -29.25
C LEU A 247 15.46 -24.01 -28.17
N GLY A 248 14.45 -23.93 -27.30
CA GLY A 248 14.19 -24.88 -26.22
C GLY A 248 15.06 -24.70 -24.96
N THR A 249 15.87 -23.65 -24.87
CA THR A 249 16.66 -23.37 -23.66
C THR A 249 15.82 -22.67 -22.57
N SER A 250 15.92 -23.11 -21.31
CA SER A 250 15.18 -22.48 -20.22
C SER A 250 15.64 -21.04 -19.97
N LEU A 251 14.71 -20.18 -19.49
CA LEU A 251 14.98 -18.81 -19.04
C LEU A 251 14.99 -18.68 -17.51
N ASP A 252 14.97 -19.77 -16.74
CA ASP A 252 14.87 -19.73 -15.27
C ASP A 252 15.95 -18.87 -14.61
N ASP A 253 17.19 -18.92 -15.11
CA ASP A 253 18.30 -18.09 -14.62
C ASP A 253 18.06 -16.60 -14.91
N GLU A 254 17.43 -16.28 -16.03
CA GLU A 254 17.10 -14.91 -16.40
C GLU A 254 15.87 -14.40 -15.65
N PHE A 255 14.87 -15.24 -15.40
CA PHE A 255 13.77 -14.95 -14.49
C PHE A 255 14.32 -14.62 -13.09
N ALA A 256 15.18 -15.48 -12.54
CA ALA A 256 15.81 -15.26 -11.24
C ALA A 256 16.68 -14.00 -11.19
N LYS A 257 17.26 -13.59 -12.33
CA LYS A 257 18.10 -12.38 -12.43
C LYS A 257 17.28 -11.10 -12.50
N TRP A 258 16.18 -11.09 -13.25
CA TRP A 258 15.47 -9.87 -13.61
C TRP A 258 14.10 -9.69 -12.95
N ASP A 259 13.45 -10.75 -12.45
CA ASP A 259 12.10 -10.68 -11.85
C ASP A 259 12.00 -9.62 -10.75
N TYR A 260 12.97 -9.61 -9.83
CA TYR A 260 12.98 -8.64 -8.74
C TYR A 260 13.05 -7.21 -9.27
N LEU A 261 13.90 -6.94 -10.27
CA LEU A 261 14.06 -5.62 -10.86
C LEU A 261 12.75 -5.18 -11.54
N LEU A 262 12.19 -6.01 -12.41
CA LEU A 262 10.97 -5.69 -13.16
C LEU A 262 9.76 -5.48 -12.24
N ARG A 263 9.65 -6.27 -11.17
CA ARG A 263 8.59 -6.10 -10.16
C ARG A 263 8.73 -4.79 -9.38
N VAL A 264 9.94 -4.39 -9.01
CA VAL A 264 10.17 -3.11 -8.32
C VAL A 264 9.91 -1.92 -9.26
N ILE A 265 10.28 -2.02 -10.54
CA ILE A 265 9.93 -1.00 -11.54
C ILE A 265 8.41 -0.89 -11.69
N THR A 266 7.71 -2.02 -11.78
CA THR A 266 6.24 -2.08 -11.85
C THR A 266 5.58 -1.46 -10.61
N GLU A 267 6.13 -1.69 -9.42
CA GLU A 267 5.64 -1.06 -8.18
C GLU A 267 5.82 0.46 -8.18
N GLY A 268 6.98 0.94 -8.66
CA GLY A 268 7.26 2.37 -8.75
C GLY A 268 6.53 3.08 -9.90
N CYS A 269 6.19 2.36 -10.96
CA CYS A 269 5.55 2.86 -12.18
C CYS A 269 4.60 1.80 -12.77
N PRO A 270 3.32 1.72 -12.34
CA PRO A 270 2.40 0.66 -12.77
C PRO A 270 2.20 0.54 -14.29
N VAL A 271 2.21 1.66 -15.01
CA VAL A 271 2.08 1.71 -16.49
C VAL A 271 3.24 1.02 -17.22
N PHE A 272 4.37 0.78 -16.55
CA PHE A 272 5.49 0.03 -17.11
C PHE A 272 5.12 -1.40 -17.45
N LEU A 273 4.35 -2.09 -16.60
CA LEU A 273 4.01 -3.49 -16.85
C LEU A 273 3.15 -3.63 -18.12
N THR A 274 2.17 -2.73 -18.30
CA THR A 274 1.38 -2.65 -19.54
C THR A 274 2.30 -2.41 -20.74
N ALA A 275 3.13 -1.37 -20.70
CA ALA A 275 4.05 -1.06 -21.80
C ALA A 275 5.04 -2.21 -22.11
N LEU A 276 5.51 -2.93 -21.09
CA LEU A 276 6.38 -4.09 -21.27
C LEU A 276 5.66 -5.23 -21.99
N THR A 277 4.44 -5.58 -21.57
CA THR A 277 3.66 -6.63 -22.23
C THR A 277 3.24 -6.26 -23.65
N GLU A 278 2.94 -4.98 -23.91
CA GLU A 278 2.63 -4.48 -25.25
C GLU A 278 3.85 -4.57 -26.18
N VAL A 279 5.03 -4.12 -25.72
CA VAL A 279 6.28 -4.20 -26.48
C VAL A 279 6.68 -5.66 -26.76
N MET A 280 6.48 -6.56 -25.80
CA MET A 280 6.71 -8.00 -26.01
C MET A 280 5.72 -8.60 -27.02
N ALA A 281 4.43 -8.24 -26.93
CA ALA A 281 3.40 -8.70 -27.87
C ALA A 281 3.67 -8.19 -29.30
N ASP A 282 4.04 -6.92 -29.45
CA ASP A 282 4.48 -6.33 -30.71
C ASP A 282 5.73 -7.04 -31.25
N GLY A 283 6.67 -7.38 -30.36
CA GLY A 283 7.86 -8.17 -30.68
C GLY A 283 7.55 -9.57 -31.22
N LEU A 284 6.44 -10.19 -30.79
CA LEU A 284 5.97 -11.47 -31.35
C LEU A 284 5.19 -11.29 -32.66
N ALA A 285 4.35 -10.25 -32.73
CA ALA A 285 3.44 -10.01 -33.85
C ALA A 285 4.15 -9.49 -35.11
N PHE A 286 5.10 -8.58 -34.93
CA PHE A 286 5.73 -7.83 -36.03
C PHE A 286 7.19 -8.23 -36.30
N ALA A 287 7.74 -9.20 -35.57
CA ALA A 287 9.08 -9.70 -35.88
C ALA A 287 9.10 -10.39 -37.25
N ARG A 288 9.95 -9.89 -38.15
CA ARG A 288 10.19 -10.47 -39.49
C ARG A 288 10.67 -11.93 -39.44
N SER A 289 11.19 -12.36 -38.28
CA SER A 289 11.69 -13.71 -38.00
C SER A 289 10.80 -14.49 -37.01
N ALA A 290 9.53 -14.11 -36.82
CA ALA A 290 8.57 -14.82 -35.94
C ALA A 290 8.11 -16.18 -36.52
N THR A 291 9.05 -17.03 -36.93
CA THR A 291 8.78 -18.43 -37.25
C THR A 291 8.82 -19.25 -35.96
N LYS A 292 8.22 -20.45 -35.99
CA LYS A 292 8.31 -21.43 -34.88
C LYS A 292 9.75 -21.82 -34.49
N GLU A 293 10.73 -21.54 -35.35
CA GLU A 293 12.15 -21.84 -35.16
C GLU A 293 12.93 -20.65 -34.56
N SER A 294 12.24 -19.55 -34.25
CA SER A 294 12.85 -18.33 -33.73
C SER A 294 13.14 -18.43 -32.24
N ALA A 295 14.40 -18.68 -31.89
CA ALA A 295 14.85 -18.69 -30.50
C ALA A 295 14.62 -17.34 -29.79
N GLN A 296 14.60 -16.22 -30.53
CA GLN A 296 14.27 -14.93 -29.95
C GLN A 296 12.78 -14.85 -29.60
N SER A 297 11.89 -15.22 -30.54
CA SER A 297 10.43 -15.15 -30.32
C SER A 297 9.97 -16.12 -29.23
N GLU A 298 10.56 -17.32 -29.17
CA GLU A 298 10.31 -18.26 -28.07
C GLU A 298 10.69 -17.65 -26.71
N GLY A 299 11.82 -16.92 -26.63
CA GLY A 299 12.26 -16.29 -25.38
C GLY A 299 11.33 -15.16 -24.94
N ILE A 300 10.81 -14.37 -25.89
CA ILE A 300 9.81 -13.33 -25.62
C ILE A 300 8.51 -13.95 -25.14
N TYR A 301 8.05 -15.03 -25.80
CA TYR A 301 6.87 -15.78 -25.39
C TYR A 301 7.03 -16.34 -23.97
N MET A 302 8.17 -16.94 -23.64
CA MET A 302 8.43 -17.49 -22.30
C MET A 302 8.42 -16.42 -21.20
N TRP A 303 8.90 -15.19 -21.47
CA TRP A 303 8.75 -14.09 -20.51
C TRP A 303 7.31 -13.64 -20.34
N LEU A 304 6.54 -13.56 -21.43
CA LEU A 304 5.12 -13.24 -21.37
C LEU A 304 4.35 -14.32 -20.60
N ASP A 305 4.56 -15.60 -20.92
CA ASP A 305 3.98 -16.73 -20.20
C ASP A 305 4.41 -16.76 -18.72
N HIS A 306 5.65 -16.39 -18.39
CA HIS A 306 6.06 -16.28 -16.98
C HIS A 306 5.34 -15.14 -16.24
N ILE A 307 5.19 -13.97 -16.86
CA ILE A 307 4.45 -12.83 -16.28
C ILE A 307 2.97 -13.19 -16.11
N LEU A 308 2.38 -13.89 -17.07
CA LEU A 308 0.99 -14.31 -17.07
C LEU A 308 0.77 -15.50 -16.10
N SER A 309 1.53 -16.57 -16.17
CA SER A 309 1.18 -17.82 -15.47
C SER A 309 1.82 -17.97 -14.07
N SER A 310 2.90 -17.25 -13.74
CA SER A 310 3.68 -17.56 -12.53
C SER A 310 3.13 -16.96 -11.22
N PRO A 311 3.28 -17.61 -10.05
CA PRO A 311 2.83 -17.07 -8.76
C PRO A 311 3.53 -15.76 -8.35
N GLN A 312 4.77 -15.54 -8.81
CA GLN A 312 5.56 -14.35 -8.47
C GLN A 312 4.91 -13.05 -9.01
N TRP A 313 4.13 -13.17 -10.08
CA TRP A 313 3.51 -12.05 -10.79
C TRP A 313 2.01 -11.89 -10.50
N GLU A 314 1.39 -12.81 -9.75
CA GLU A 314 -0.06 -12.85 -9.45
C GLU A 314 -0.59 -11.49 -8.93
N SER A 315 0.10 -10.90 -7.95
CA SER A 315 -0.30 -9.60 -7.38
C SER A 315 -0.19 -8.41 -8.35
N LYS A 316 0.57 -8.55 -9.44
CA LYS A 316 0.82 -7.51 -10.45
C LYS A 316 -0.04 -7.68 -11.69
N ARG A 317 -0.49 -8.90 -12.02
CA ARG A 317 -1.38 -9.18 -13.15
C ARG A 317 -2.67 -8.38 -13.14
N ARG A 318 -3.21 -8.06 -11.96
CA ARG A 318 -4.36 -7.16 -11.80
C ARG A 318 -4.18 -5.76 -12.40
N LEU A 319 -2.94 -5.36 -12.71
CA LEU A 319 -2.60 -4.08 -13.33
C LEU A 319 -2.60 -4.17 -14.87
N LEU A 320 -2.65 -5.37 -15.44
CA LEU A 320 -2.62 -5.60 -16.88
C LEU A 320 -4.02 -5.49 -17.49
N SER A 321 -4.11 -4.77 -18.61
CA SER A 321 -5.21 -4.92 -19.55
C SER A 321 -4.70 -5.71 -20.73
N LEU A 322 -5.22 -6.93 -20.92
CA LEU A 322 -4.82 -7.80 -22.03
C LEU A 322 -5.56 -7.45 -23.34
N ALA A 323 -6.40 -6.42 -23.35
CA ALA A 323 -7.20 -6.04 -24.51
C ALA A 323 -6.33 -5.70 -25.74
N TYR A 324 -5.26 -4.92 -25.55
CA TYR A 324 -4.32 -4.61 -26.63
C TYR A 324 -3.55 -5.86 -27.07
N VAL A 325 -3.00 -6.62 -26.13
CA VAL A 325 -2.23 -7.85 -26.41
C VAL A 325 -3.08 -8.85 -27.22
N LEU A 326 -4.32 -9.10 -26.79
CA LEU A 326 -5.27 -9.95 -27.51
C LEU A 326 -5.57 -9.41 -28.91
N SER A 327 -5.85 -8.10 -29.03
CA SER A 327 -6.10 -7.46 -30.33
C SER A 327 -4.91 -7.61 -31.28
N VAL A 328 -3.68 -7.42 -30.78
CA VAL A 328 -2.45 -7.59 -31.58
C VAL A 328 -2.29 -9.04 -32.03
N CYS A 329 -2.52 -10.01 -31.14
CA CYS A 329 -2.42 -11.43 -31.47
C CYS A 329 -3.54 -11.92 -32.41
N GLU A 330 -4.73 -11.32 -32.37
CA GLU A 330 -5.83 -11.62 -33.28
C GLU A 330 -5.58 -11.07 -34.69
N GLN A 331 -5.06 -9.84 -34.77
CA GLN A 331 -4.78 -9.19 -36.06
C GLN A 331 -3.52 -9.73 -36.74
N ASN A 332 -2.56 -10.25 -35.98
CA ASN A 332 -1.25 -10.72 -36.46
C ASN A 332 -0.99 -12.17 -36.01
N SER A 333 -1.77 -13.11 -36.55
CA SER A 333 -1.66 -14.54 -36.24
C SER A 333 -0.34 -15.14 -36.75
N ASN A 334 0.42 -15.75 -35.85
CA ASN A 334 1.56 -16.59 -36.12
C ASN A 334 1.69 -17.63 -34.99
N HIS A 335 2.65 -18.55 -35.10
CA HIS A 335 2.83 -19.61 -34.11
C HIS A 335 2.88 -19.10 -32.65
N TRP A 336 3.61 -18.02 -32.38
CA TRP A 336 3.80 -17.50 -31.02
C TRP A 336 2.62 -16.66 -30.54
N THR A 337 2.00 -15.86 -31.41
CA THR A 337 0.78 -15.12 -31.05
C THR A 337 -0.41 -16.04 -30.88
N ASP A 338 -0.45 -17.17 -31.59
CA ASP A 338 -1.44 -18.24 -31.40
C ASP A 338 -1.25 -18.96 -30.08
N MET A 339 0.00 -19.31 -29.72
CA MET A 339 0.30 -19.86 -28.40
C MET A 339 -0.06 -18.88 -27.28
N LEU A 340 0.28 -17.59 -27.42
CA LEU A 340 -0.05 -16.58 -26.42
C LEU A 340 -1.56 -16.38 -26.26
N LYS A 341 -2.34 -16.43 -27.36
CA LYS A 341 -3.81 -16.43 -27.31
C LYS A 341 -4.32 -17.63 -26.52
N VAL A 342 -3.73 -18.81 -26.72
CA VAL A 342 -4.10 -20.02 -25.96
C VAL A 342 -3.75 -19.84 -24.49
N THR A 343 -2.57 -19.31 -24.13
CA THR A 343 -2.21 -19.02 -22.73
C THR A 343 -3.17 -18.04 -22.08
N ILE A 344 -3.45 -16.89 -22.72
CA ILE A 344 -4.37 -15.88 -22.19
C ILE A 344 -5.80 -16.44 -22.07
N ARG A 345 -6.27 -17.18 -23.08
CA ARG A 345 -7.60 -17.81 -23.04
C ARG A 345 -7.66 -19.01 -22.09
N ASN A 346 -6.54 -19.66 -21.80
CA ASN A 346 -6.42 -20.73 -20.80
C ASN A 346 -6.39 -20.16 -19.39
N GLU A 347 -5.82 -18.96 -19.16
CA GLU A 347 -5.99 -18.22 -17.91
C GLU A 347 -7.44 -17.73 -17.74
N ASP A 348 -8.08 -17.25 -18.83
CA ASP A 348 -9.53 -17.01 -18.81
C ASP A 348 -10.30 -18.32 -18.53
N ASN A 349 -9.79 -19.50 -18.94
CA ASN A 349 -10.31 -20.84 -18.63
C ASN A 349 -9.95 -21.43 -17.27
N ASP A 350 -9.03 -20.82 -16.52
CA ASP A 350 -8.86 -21.09 -15.09
C ASP A 350 -9.77 -20.19 -14.24
N TRP A 351 -10.36 -19.16 -14.86
CA TRP A 351 -11.59 -18.48 -14.41
C TRP A 351 -12.87 -19.03 -15.08
N SER A 352 -12.77 -19.82 -16.15
CA SER A 352 -13.87 -20.57 -16.79
C SER A 352 -13.72 -22.10 -16.73
N SER A 353 -13.20 -22.61 -15.62
CA SER A 353 -13.46 -23.98 -15.13
C SER A 353 -14.87 -24.11 -14.52
N ILE A 354 -15.85 -23.55 -15.23
CA ILE A 354 -17.19 -24.12 -15.41
C ILE A 354 -17.28 -24.38 -16.91
N PRO A 355 -17.35 -25.65 -17.39
CA PRO A 355 -17.34 -25.92 -18.82
C PRO A 355 -18.54 -25.29 -19.50
N ALA A 356 -18.27 -24.30 -20.35
CA ALA A 356 -19.16 -23.84 -21.39
C ALA A 356 -18.55 -24.24 -22.74
N ASP A 357 -18.67 -25.53 -23.09
CA ASP A 357 -18.71 -25.94 -24.49
C ASP A 357 -20.20 -26.05 -24.86
N GLN A 358 -20.80 -24.97 -25.35
CA GLN A 358 -20.72 -24.45 -26.72
C GLN A 358 -21.76 -25.10 -27.64
N VAL A 359 -22.91 -24.42 -27.73
CA VAL A 359 -23.64 -24.34 -29.00
C VAL A 359 -22.84 -23.42 -29.91
N GLY A 360 -22.31 -23.98 -30.99
CA GLY A 360 -21.85 -23.23 -32.15
C GLY A 360 -22.18 -24.01 -33.43
N LEU A 361 -23.32 -23.72 -34.05
CA LEU A 361 -23.54 -23.93 -35.48
C LEU A 361 -23.10 -22.65 -36.21
N PRO A 362 -22.71 -22.65 -37.52
CA PRO A 362 -23.23 -23.54 -38.56
C PRO A 362 -22.27 -23.97 -39.71
N GLY A 363 -22.65 -25.02 -40.46
CA GLY A 363 -22.49 -25.01 -41.93
C GLY A 363 -21.86 -26.21 -42.66
N LYS A 364 -22.74 -27.08 -43.18
CA LYS A 364 -22.72 -27.83 -44.46
C LYS A 364 -21.70 -28.98 -44.72
N ASP A 365 -22.30 -30.17 -44.80
CA ASP A 365 -22.17 -31.22 -45.81
C ASP A 365 -20.82 -31.94 -46.01
N LYS A 366 -20.74 -33.21 -45.54
CA LYS A 366 -20.80 -34.42 -46.40
C LYS A 366 -20.61 -35.74 -45.61
N VAL A 367 -21.67 -36.57 -45.65
CA VAL A 367 -21.72 -38.04 -45.86
C VAL A 367 -21.03 -39.00 -44.85
N ALA A 368 -21.89 -39.65 -44.06
CA ALA A 368 -21.99 -41.06 -43.56
C ALA A 368 -20.72 -41.90 -43.29
N PRO A 369 -20.67 -42.66 -42.15
CA PRO A 369 -21.21 -44.04 -42.20
C PRO A 369 -21.75 -44.64 -40.87
N GLN A 370 -22.65 -45.62 -41.05
CA GLN A 370 -22.76 -46.94 -40.40
C GLN A 370 -23.06 -47.12 -38.89
N SER A 371 -23.92 -48.11 -38.70
CA SER A 371 -24.59 -48.64 -37.51
C SER A 371 -23.69 -49.28 -36.45
N LEU A 372 -24.07 -49.12 -35.18
CA LEU A 372 -23.95 -50.17 -34.17
C LEU A 372 -25.14 -50.14 -33.20
N GLN A 373 -25.76 -51.30 -33.06
CA GLN A 373 -26.90 -51.62 -32.22
C GLN A 373 -26.49 -51.80 -30.75
N THR A 374 -27.53 -51.96 -29.91
CA THR A 374 -27.57 -52.48 -28.52
C THR A 374 -27.36 -51.42 -27.45
N GLY A 375 -28.10 -51.38 -26.34
CA GLY A 375 -29.15 -52.26 -25.80
C GLY A 375 -29.66 -51.62 -24.51
N MET A 376 -30.91 -51.94 -24.13
CA MET A 376 -31.67 -51.33 -23.03
C MET A 376 -31.16 -51.72 -21.62
N SER A 377 -29.89 -51.45 -21.28
CA SER A 377 -29.33 -51.71 -19.93
C SER A 377 -29.13 -50.46 -19.07
N ASP A 378 -29.18 -49.26 -19.65
CA ASP A 378 -28.76 -48.04 -18.93
C ASP A 378 -29.90 -47.28 -18.25
N LEU A 379 -31.16 -47.55 -18.63
CA LEU A 379 -32.34 -46.87 -18.07
C LEU A 379 -32.67 -47.29 -16.65
N ASP A 380 -32.47 -48.56 -16.29
CA ASP A 380 -32.70 -49.05 -14.92
C ASP A 380 -31.57 -48.64 -13.97
N SER A 381 -30.35 -48.50 -14.47
CA SER A 381 -29.21 -47.97 -13.70
C SER A 381 -29.41 -46.49 -13.33
N LEU A 382 -30.00 -45.70 -14.22
CA LEU A 382 -30.28 -44.28 -13.99
C LEU A 382 -31.45 -44.06 -13.01
N LYS A 383 -32.49 -44.92 -13.04
CA LYS A 383 -33.59 -44.89 -12.05
C LYS A 383 -33.12 -45.20 -10.63
N ASN A 384 -32.20 -46.15 -10.47
CA ASN A 384 -31.60 -46.47 -9.16
C ASN A 384 -30.72 -45.34 -8.60
N MET A 385 -30.27 -44.41 -9.45
CA MET A 385 -29.54 -43.20 -9.05
C MET A 385 -30.44 -41.95 -8.93
N GLY A 386 -31.77 -42.13 -8.96
CA GLY A 386 -32.75 -41.07 -8.68
C GLY A 386 -33.24 -40.27 -9.88
N TRP A 387 -33.02 -40.75 -11.11
CA TRP A 387 -33.44 -40.05 -12.33
C TRP A 387 -34.78 -40.59 -12.85
N GLU A 388 -35.78 -39.71 -12.99
CA GLU A 388 -37.03 -40.01 -13.69
C GLU A 388 -36.99 -39.52 -15.15
N VAL A 389 -37.65 -40.25 -16.04
CA VAL A 389 -37.79 -39.90 -17.45
C VAL A 389 -39.16 -39.24 -17.63
N VAL A 390 -39.18 -38.00 -18.11
CA VAL A 390 -40.42 -37.23 -18.34
C VAL A 390 -40.64 -37.10 -19.84
N ASP A 391 -41.82 -37.50 -20.32
CA ASP A 391 -42.10 -37.76 -21.74
C ASP A 391 -42.30 -36.51 -22.63
N THR A 392 -42.33 -35.29 -22.08
CA THR A 392 -42.51 -34.08 -22.90
C THR A 392 -41.81 -32.85 -22.32
N TRP A 393 -41.13 -32.11 -23.19
CA TRP A 393 -40.39 -30.88 -22.88
C TRP A 393 -41.08 -29.67 -23.53
N GLU A 394 -41.51 -28.68 -22.75
CA GLU A 394 -41.95 -27.36 -23.24
C GLU A 394 -40.92 -26.29 -22.90
N SER A 395 -40.46 -25.55 -23.92
CA SER A 395 -39.53 -24.43 -23.79
C SER A 395 -40.27 -23.12 -23.47
N ARG A 396 -39.78 -22.36 -22.49
CA ARG A 396 -40.19 -20.97 -22.25
C ARG A 396 -38.98 -20.03 -22.09
N PRO A 397 -39.08 -18.79 -22.60
CA PRO A 397 -38.00 -17.80 -22.54
C PRO A 397 -37.88 -17.19 -21.14
N LEU A 398 -36.65 -17.04 -20.68
CA LEU A 398 -36.32 -16.50 -19.35
C LEU A 398 -36.59 -14.99 -19.28
N GLY A 399 -37.43 -14.58 -18.32
CA GLY A 399 -37.17 -13.31 -17.64
C GLY A 399 -38.33 -12.41 -17.20
N ILE A 400 -39.60 -12.83 -17.11
CA ILE A 400 -40.60 -12.11 -16.28
C ILE A 400 -41.59 -13.14 -15.71
N TYR A 401 -41.74 -13.22 -14.37
CA TYR A 401 -42.99 -12.97 -13.65
C TYR A 401 -42.95 -13.39 -12.17
N ARG A 402 -43.46 -12.46 -11.34
CA ARG A 402 -44.21 -12.65 -10.07
C ARG A 402 -45.11 -13.88 -10.12
N SER A 403 -45.51 -14.57 -9.05
CA SER A 403 -45.37 -14.47 -7.59
C SER A 403 -46.06 -15.73 -7.07
N VAL A 404 -45.45 -16.45 -6.13
CA VAL A 404 -46.20 -17.32 -5.21
C VAL A 404 -45.74 -16.95 -3.81
N ALA A 405 -46.71 -16.55 -2.99
CA ALA A 405 -46.48 -15.97 -1.69
C ALA A 405 -45.92 -17.01 -0.70
N ALA A 406 -44.96 -16.52 0.09
CA ALA A 406 -44.49 -17.00 1.38
C ALA A 406 -43.65 -18.30 1.41
N GLN A 407 -42.35 -18.16 1.15
CA GLN A 407 -41.32 -18.48 2.16
C GLN A 407 -39.98 -17.81 1.81
N VAL A 408 -39.56 -16.92 2.71
CA VAL A 408 -38.26 -16.23 2.86
C VAL A 408 -37.76 -15.50 1.61
N GLN A 409 -38.03 -14.19 1.56
CA GLN A 409 -37.34 -13.27 0.66
C GLN A 409 -35.82 -13.46 0.80
N ASN A 410 -35.12 -13.55 -0.32
CA ASN A 410 -33.69 -13.21 -0.37
C ASN A 410 -33.55 -11.77 0.14
N ILE A 411 -33.32 -11.64 1.44
CA ILE A 411 -33.01 -10.38 2.10
C ILE A 411 -31.68 -9.93 1.50
N ARG A 412 -31.74 -8.92 0.65
CA ARG A 412 -30.53 -8.22 0.23
C ARG A 412 -30.00 -7.46 1.45
N ALA A 413 -28.74 -7.71 1.79
CA ALA A 413 -28.13 -7.39 3.09
C ALA A 413 -27.32 -6.10 3.09
N MET A 414 -27.07 -5.55 4.28
CA MET A 414 -26.02 -4.55 4.54
C MET A 414 -24.69 -4.97 3.89
N HIS A 415 -24.19 -4.16 2.97
CA HIS A 415 -22.91 -4.38 2.32
C HIS A 415 -21.84 -3.46 2.89
N ILE A 416 -20.70 -4.02 3.29
CA ILE A 416 -19.55 -3.26 3.82
C ILE A 416 -18.34 -3.49 2.91
N GLN A 417 -17.76 -2.40 2.40
CA GLN A 417 -16.50 -2.43 1.66
C GLN A 417 -15.42 -1.70 2.46
N SER A 418 -14.35 -2.40 2.84
CA SER A 418 -13.15 -1.79 3.40
C SER A 418 -12.32 -1.12 2.31
N ILE A 419 -11.87 0.10 2.57
CA ILE A 419 -11.00 0.88 1.69
C ILE A 419 -9.72 1.19 2.48
N PRO A 420 -8.61 0.47 2.24
CA PRO A 420 -7.34 0.75 2.89
C PRO A 420 -6.81 2.12 2.49
N MET A 421 -6.31 2.88 3.46
CA MET A 421 -5.73 4.20 3.26
C MET A 421 -4.22 4.22 3.53
N TRP A 422 -3.51 5.03 2.74
CA TRP A 422 -2.04 5.10 2.69
C TRP A 422 -1.40 3.76 2.36
N THR A 423 -1.95 3.05 1.36
CA THR A 423 -1.52 1.68 1.05
C THR A 423 -0.01 1.63 0.78
N GLY A 424 0.71 0.76 1.49
CA GLY A 424 2.16 0.59 1.40
C GLY A 424 2.99 1.49 2.31
N LYS A 425 2.39 2.46 3.03
CA LYS A 425 3.07 3.34 3.99
C LYS A 425 2.30 3.57 5.31
N GLY A 426 1.00 3.29 5.33
CA GLY A 426 0.12 3.37 6.48
C GLY A 426 -0.79 2.16 6.58
N ASN A 427 -1.75 2.22 7.50
CA ASN A 427 -2.55 1.05 7.88
C ASN A 427 -3.97 1.40 8.33
N ASN A 428 -4.53 2.52 7.85
CA ASN A 428 -5.86 2.98 8.21
C ASN A 428 -6.92 2.36 7.29
N TYR A 429 -8.17 2.29 7.76
CA TYR A 429 -9.32 1.87 6.97
C TYR A 429 -10.40 2.96 6.93
N ALA A 430 -10.94 3.20 5.75
CA ALA A 430 -12.27 3.75 5.59
C ALA A 430 -13.27 2.62 5.28
N TYR A 431 -14.55 2.80 5.63
CA TYR A 431 -15.58 1.79 5.40
C TYR A 431 -16.80 2.36 4.68
N LEU A 432 -17.06 1.87 3.48
CA LEU A 432 -18.29 2.17 2.75
C LEU A 432 -19.37 1.17 3.19
N VAL A 433 -20.42 1.66 3.83
CA VAL A 433 -21.58 0.88 4.25
C VAL A 433 -22.76 1.24 3.37
N THR A 434 -23.44 0.24 2.82
CA THR A 434 -24.55 0.42 1.87
C THR A 434 -25.74 -0.43 2.28
N ASP A 435 -26.91 0.20 2.41
CA ASP A 435 -28.20 -0.48 2.43
C ASP A 435 -28.52 -0.92 1.00
N GLU A 436 -28.41 -2.22 0.72
CA GLU A 436 -28.51 -2.72 -0.64
C GLU A 436 -29.86 -2.36 -1.31
N PRO A 437 -31.03 -2.47 -0.65
CA PRO A 437 -32.31 -2.17 -1.30
C PRO A 437 -32.46 -0.72 -1.74
N THR A 438 -32.12 0.24 -0.87
CA THR A 438 -32.26 1.67 -1.19
C THR A 438 -31.03 2.25 -1.89
N LYS A 439 -29.90 1.53 -1.87
CA LYS A 439 -28.57 2.02 -2.25
C LYS A 439 -28.05 3.14 -1.36
N GLN A 440 -28.76 3.58 -0.32
CA GLN A 440 -28.27 4.60 0.58
C GLN A 440 -27.02 4.12 1.30
N SER A 441 -25.98 4.95 1.25
CA SER A 441 -24.66 4.61 1.74
C SER A 441 -24.09 5.72 2.60
N VAL A 442 -23.22 5.31 3.52
CA VAL A 442 -22.36 6.22 4.28
C VAL A 442 -20.91 5.78 4.14
N ILE A 443 -19.99 6.74 4.20
CA ILE A 443 -18.56 6.48 4.26
C ILE A 443 -18.03 6.80 5.66
N ILE A 444 -17.38 5.82 6.27
CA ILE A 444 -16.83 5.94 7.62
C ILE A 444 -15.34 6.28 7.51
N ASP A 445 -14.91 7.31 8.25
CA ASP A 445 -13.53 7.79 8.38
C ASP A 445 -12.76 7.98 7.04
N PRO A 446 -13.27 8.78 6.08
CA PRO A 446 -12.66 8.95 4.75
C PRO A 446 -11.45 9.89 4.74
N ALA A 447 -10.42 9.60 5.54
CA ALA A 447 -9.31 10.52 5.80
C ALA A 447 -8.34 10.77 4.63
N ASN A 448 -8.31 9.88 3.63
CA ASN A 448 -7.44 9.99 2.46
C ASN A 448 -8.26 10.07 1.15
N PRO A 449 -8.84 11.24 0.81
CA PRO A 449 -9.67 11.42 -0.38
C PRO A 449 -9.05 10.91 -1.69
N PRO A 450 -7.73 11.06 -1.97
CA PRO A 450 -7.14 10.52 -3.20
C PRO A 450 -7.30 9.01 -3.41
N GLU A 451 -7.47 8.24 -2.33
CA GLU A 451 -7.70 6.79 -2.41
C GLU A 451 -9.18 6.43 -2.22
N VAL A 452 -9.91 7.18 -1.39
CA VAL A 452 -11.32 6.92 -1.08
C VAL A 452 -12.25 7.42 -2.18
N ALA A 453 -12.08 8.66 -2.64
CA ALA A 453 -13.00 9.30 -3.58
C ALA A 453 -13.13 8.54 -4.92
N PRO A 454 -12.05 8.05 -5.57
CA PRO A 454 -12.19 7.29 -6.82
C PRO A 454 -13.01 6.01 -6.69
N VAL A 455 -13.00 5.39 -5.50
CA VAL A 455 -13.85 4.21 -5.21
C VAL A 455 -15.32 4.63 -5.16
N LEU A 456 -15.63 5.70 -4.43
CA LEU A 456 -17.00 6.20 -4.30
C LEU A 456 -17.56 6.70 -5.63
N GLU A 457 -16.80 7.50 -6.39
CA GLU A 457 -17.19 8.01 -7.71
C GLU A 457 -17.55 6.87 -8.66
N ARG A 458 -16.74 5.81 -8.69
CA ARG A 458 -17.00 4.64 -9.52
C ARG A 458 -18.29 3.92 -9.11
N GLN A 459 -18.54 3.77 -7.82
CA GLN A 459 -19.75 3.10 -7.32
C GLN A 459 -21.01 3.95 -7.59
N ILE A 460 -20.93 5.27 -7.40
CA ILE A 460 -22.02 6.22 -7.71
C ILE A 460 -22.33 6.19 -9.22
N LYS A 461 -21.30 6.31 -10.07
CA LYS A 461 -21.46 6.29 -11.54
C LYS A 461 -22.11 5.00 -12.04
N ASN A 462 -21.84 3.88 -11.38
CA ASN A 462 -22.42 2.59 -11.72
C ASN A 462 -23.81 2.35 -11.12
N GLY A 463 -24.41 3.34 -10.44
CA GLY A 463 -25.71 3.22 -9.78
C GLY A 463 -25.72 2.21 -8.63
N LYS A 464 -24.54 1.91 -8.05
CA LYS A 464 -24.39 0.92 -6.98
C LYS A 464 -24.58 1.51 -5.58
N ILE A 465 -24.40 2.82 -5.42
CA ILE A 465 -24.59 3.54 -4.16
C ILE A 465 -25.22 4.91 -4.39
N ASP A 466 -25.89 5.40 -3.36
CA ASP A 466 -26.37 6.76 -3.14
C ASP A 466 -25.72 7.27 -1.85
N LEU A 467 -24.65 8.07 -1.97
CA LEU A 467 -23.86 8.51 -0.83
C LEU A 467 -24.59 9.64 -0.08
N THR A 468 -24.98 9.38 1.17
CA THR A 468 -25.84 10.28 1.96
C THR A 468 -25.12 11.00 3.09
N ALA A 469 -24.08 10.38 3.68
CA ALA A 469 -23.35 10.97 4.79
C ALA A 469 -21.90 10.49 4.89
N ILE A 470 -21.08 11.33 5.52
CA ILE A 470 -19.79 10.95 6.11
C ILE A 470 -20.04 10.66 7.59
N VAL A 471 -19.48 9.57 8.10
CA VAL A 471 -19.54 9.20 9.51
C VAL A 471 -18.12 9.17 10.06
N ASN A 472 -17.83 9.92 11.11
CA ASN A 472 -16.53 9.89 11.76
C ASN A 472 -16.60 9.29 13.16
N THR A 473 -15.63 8.45 13.47
CA THR A 473 -15.46 7.87 14.80
C THR A 473 -14.89 8.89 15.78
N HIS A 474 -13.91 9.70 15.35
CA HIS A 474 -13.28 10.74 16.16
C HIS A 474 -12.51 11.77 15.32
N HIS A 475 -12.02 12.83 15.96
CA HIS A 475 -11.45 14.00 15.28
C HIS A 475 -10.04 13.85 14.70
N HIS A 476 -9.30 12.79 14.99
CA HIS A 476 -7.92 12.69 14.50
C HIS A 476 -7.87 12.79 12.97
N TRP A 477 -6.81 13.43 12.48
CA TRP A 477 -6.65 13.76 11.07
C TRP A 477 -6.75 12.53 10.17
N ASP A 478 -6.22 11.40 10.61
CA ASP A 478 -6.23 10.15 9.86
C ASP A 478 -7.56 9.40 9.88
N HIS A 479 -8.61 10.04 10.42
CA HIS A 479 -10.03 9.65 10.36
C HIS A 479 -10.92 10.75 9.76
N ALA A 480 -10.88 11.96 10.33
CA ALA A 480 -11.75 13.07 9.96
C ALA A 480 -11.11 14.07 8.98
N GLY A 481 -9.81 13.96 8.69
CA GLY A 481 -9.06 14.95 7.93
C GLY A 481 -9.45 15.10 6.45
N GLY A 482 -10.06 14.07 5.88
CA GLY A 482 -10.52 14.11 4.49
C GLY A 482 -11.87 14.79 4.30
N ASN A 483 -12.59 15.15 5.37
CA ASN A 483 -13.99 15.56 5.29
C ASN A 483 -14.20 16.78 4.37
N ASP A 484 -13.38 17.82 4.51
CA ASP A 484 -13.52 19.04 3.71
C ASP A 484 -13.31 18.78 2.20
N GLU A 485 -12.41 17.87 1.85
CA GLU A 485 -12.14 17.52 0.46
C GLU A 485 -13.21 16.58 -0.10
N MET A 486 -13.68 15.62 0.70
CA MET A 486 -14.82 14.78 0.34
C MET A 486 -16.08 15.61 0.08
N LEU A 487 -16.35 16.64 0.90
CA LEU A 487 -17.48 17.56 0.69
C LEU A 487 -17.33 18.42 -0.57
N LYS A 488 -16.08 18.75 -0.99
CA LYS A 488 -15.85 19.44 -2.27
C LYS A 488 -16.11 18.54 -3.47
N ILE A 489 -15.79 17.25 -3.37
CA ILE A 489 -15.93 16.28 -4.46
C ILE A 489 -17.39 15.85 -4.61
N PHE A 490 -18.04 15.46 -3.50
CA PHE A 490 -19.37 14.84 -3.51
C PHE A 490 -20.52 15.82 -3.18
N GLY A 491 -20.19 17.07 -2.86
CA GLY A 491 -21.17 18.09 -2.49
C GLY A 491 -21.53 18.06 -1.00
N LYS A 492 -22.67 18.69 -0.65
CA LYS A 492 -23.11 18.81 0.74
C LYS A 492 -23.68 17.48 1.25
N LEU A 493 -22.83 16.71 1.93
CA LEU A 493 -23.22 15.54 2.72
C LEU A 493 -23.41 15.94 4.19
N ALA A 494 -24.25 15.21 4.91
CA ALA A 494 -24.22 15.29 6.37
C ALA A 494 -22.90 14.68 6.87
N VAL A 495 -22.25 15.35 7.82
CA VAL A 495 -21.11 14.81 8.56
C VAL A 495 -21.57 14.49 9.97
N ILE A 496 -21.59 13.20 10.32
CA ILE A 496 -22.06 12.66 11.59
C ILE A 496 -20.84 12.19 12.37
N GLY A 497 -20.60 12.71 13.58
CA GLY A 497 -19.37 12.40 14.28
C GLY A 497 -19.25 12.98 15.67
N GLY A 498 -18.09 12.73 16.28
CA GLY A 498 -17.63 13.46 17.46
C GLY A 498 -17.68 14.97 17.23
N LYS A 499 -17.92 15.71 18.31
CA LYS A 499 -18.13 17.17 18.26
C LYS A 499 -16.93 17.95 17.69
N ASP A 500 -15.74 17.36 17.75
CA ASP A 500 -14.48 17.99 17.35
C ASP A 500 -14.04 17.54 15.93
N CYS A 501 -14.79 16.64 15.29
CA CYS A 501 -14.54 16.21 13.92
C CYS A 501 -14.66 17.39 12.92
N GLN A 502 -13.75 17.41 11.94
CA GLN A 502 -13.77 18.41 10.88
C GLN A 502 -15.12 18.43 10.16
N SER A 503 -15.71 19.62 9.99
CA SER A 503 -16.97 19.82 9.27
C SER A 503 -18.17 19.04 9.82
N VAL A 504 -18.13 18.59 11.08
CA VAL A 504 -19.25 17.89 11.71
C VAL A 504 -20.53 18.74 11.69
N THR A 505 -21.63 18.12 11.27
CA THR A 505 -22.96 18.74 11.18
C THR A 505 -23.93 18.17 12.20
N LYS A 506 -23.71 16.94 12.67
CA LYS A 506 -24.53 16.27 13.67
C LYS A 506 -23.63 15.45 14.60
N THR A 507 -23.79 15.64 15.90
CA THR A 507 -23.17 14.79 16.92
C THR A 507 -24.28 14.03 17.64
N PRO A 508 -24.45 12.72 17.38
CA PRO A 508 -25.48 11.93 18.03
C PRO A 508 -25.15 11.76 19.53
N ALA A 509 -26.16 11.75 20.38
CA ALA A 509 -25.98 11.45 21.81
C ALA A 509 -25.61 9.97 22.02
N HIS A 510 -25.00 9.65 23.16
CA HIS A 510 -24.76 8.25 23.52
C HIS A 510 -26.09 7.47 23.57
N GLY A 511 -26.16 6.37 22.84
CA GLY A 511 -27.34 5.53 22.71
C GLY A 511 -28.37 6.03 21.69
N GLU A 512 -28.17 7.19 21.07
CA GLU A 512 -29.04 7.69 20.01
C GLU A 512 -29.03 6.73 18.81
N THR A 513 -30.21 6.51 18.23
CA THR A 513 -30.38 5.67 17.06
C THR A 513 -30.82 6.47 15.84
N PHE A 514 -30.35 6.05 14.67
CA PHE A 514 -30.78 6.54 13.37
C PHE A 514 -30.71 5.41 12.33
N LYS A 515 -31.07 5.70 11.08
CA LYS A 515 -31.07 4.70 10.00
C LYS A 515 -30.19 5.13 8.83
N ILE A 516 -29.70 4.12 8.10
CA ILE A 516 -29.15 4.26 6.75
C ILE A 516 -30.06 3.42 5.85
N GLY A 517 -30.69 4.03 4.85
CA GLY A 517 -31.70 3.34 4.05
C GLY A 517 -32.92 2.94 4.89
N GLU A 518 -33.56 1.85 4.47
CA GLU A 518 -34.77 1.36 5.15
C GLU A 518 -34.46 0.41 6.31
N ARG A 519 -33.34 -0.33 6.19
CA ARG A 519 -33.07 -1.52 7.02
C ARG A 519 -31.99 -1.34 8.07
N ILE A 520 -30.91 -0.62 7.74
CA ILE A 520 -29.74 -0.54 8.63
C ILE A 520 -30.08 0.41 9.78
N SER A 521 -30.23 -0.16 10.98
CA SER A 521 -30.30 0.61 12.22
C SER A 521 -28.90 0.89 12.74
N VAL A 522 -28.64 2.12 13.14
CA VAL A 522 -27.36 2.57 13.70
C VAL A 522 -27.59 3.05 15.12
N LYS A 523 -26.74 2.66 16.05
CA LYS A 523 -26.69 3.15 17.43
C LYS A 523 -25.31 3.76 17.70
N ALA A 524 -25.30 5.02 18.09
CA ALA A 524 -24.07 5.71 18.49
C ALA A 524 -23.68 5.33 19.93
N LEU A 525 -22.44 4.91 20.13
CA LEU A 525 -21.90 4.49 21.42
C LEU A 525 -20.67 5.34 21.74
N HIS A 526 -20.84 6.35 22.59
CA HIS A 526 -19.72 7.17 23.04
C HIS A 526 -18.73 6.33 23.84
N THR A 527 -17.46 6.41 23.46
CA THR A 527 -16.34 5.66 24.03
C THR A 527 -15.13 6.57 24.26
N PRO A 528 -15.28 7.65 25.06
CA PRO A 528 -14.19 8.59 25.30
C PRO A 528 -13.01 7.86 25.94
N CYS A 529 -11.81 8.04 25.41
CA CYS A 529 -10.53 7.74 26.06
C CYS A 529 -9.37 8.03 25.09
N HIS A 530 -9.41 7.39 23.91
CA HIS A 530 -8.42 7.64 22.87
C HIS A 530 -8.44 9.12 22.48
N THR A 531 -9.64 9.60 22.14
CA THR A 531 -10.02 11.01 22.18
C THR A 531 -11.28 11.16 23.02
N GLN A 532 -11.54 12.37 23.47
CA GLN A 532 -12.75 12.67 24.26
C GLN A 532 -14.03 12.69 23.43
N ASP A 533 -13.92 12.80 22.10
CA ASP A 533 -15.04 12.82 21.17
C ASP A 533 -15.26 11.47 20.44
N SER A 534 -14.57 10.41 20.88
CA SER A 534 -14.69 9.06 20.30
C SER A 534 -16.10 8.48 20.38
N ILE A 535 -16.63 8.05 19.24
CA ILE A 535 -17.92 7.37 19.08
C ILE A 535 -17.73 6.10 18.23
N CYS A 536 -18.15 4.95 18.79
CA CYS A 536 -18.33 3.71 18.05
C CYS A 536 -19.75 3.65 17.46
N TYR A 537 -19.90 3.08 16.27
CA TYR A 537 -21.20 2.92 15.62
C TYR A 537 -21.57 1.44 15.49
N PHE A 538 -22.54 1.01 16.28
CA PHE A 538 -23.12 -0.32 16.17
C PHE A 538 -24.23 -0.30 15.12
N MET A 539 -24.14 -1.16 14.12
CA MET A 539 -25.09 -1.24 13.02
C MET A 539 -25.72 -2.64 12.95
N GLN A 540 -27.03 -2.69 12.69
CA GLN A 540 -27.77 -3.94 12.55
C GLN A 540 -28.68 -3.91 11.32
N ASP A 541 -28.68 -5.01 10.56
CA ASP A 541 -29.63 -5.32 9.49
C ASP A 541 -30.12 -6.77 9.65
N GLY A 542 -31.33 -6.94 10.19
CA GLY A 542 -31.83 -8.26 10.56
C GLY A 542 -30.94 -8.93 11.61
N GLU A 543 -30.37 -10.08 11.27
CA GLU A 543 -29.44 -10.81 12.13
C GLU A 543 -27.98 -10.36 11.97
N ASP A 544 -27.64 -9.65 10.88
CA ASP A 544 -26.29 -9.13 10.68
C ASP A 544 -26.00 -7.95 11.60
N ARG A 545 -24.87 -8.03 12.31
CA ARG A 545 -24.46 -7.06 13.34
C ARG A 545 -22.99 -6.72 13.18
N VAL A 546 -22.68 -5.43 13.16
CA VAL A 546 -21.31 -4.93 13.07
C VAL A 546 -21.10 -3.74 14.00
N VAL A 547 -19.86 -3.48 14.37
CA VAL A 547 -19.47 -2.27 15.09
C VAL A 547 -18.23 -1.65 14.47
N PHE A 548 -18.31 -0.37 14.14
CA PHE A 548 -17.18 0.44 13.72
C PHE A 548 -16.59 1.14 14.93
N THR A 549 -15.34 0.82 15.26
CA THR A 549 -14.77 1.13 16.58
C THR A 549 -13.72 2.23 16.56
N GLY A 550 -13.34 2.72 15.38
CA GLY A 550 -12.22 3.64 15.20
C GLY A 550 -11.03 3.16 16.01
N ASP A 551 -10.52 4.04 16.87
CA ASP A 551 -9.34 3.78 17.68
C ASP A 551 -9.65 3.38 19.12
N THR A 552 -10.91 3.10 19.43
CA THR A 552 -11.29 2.58 20.75
C THR A 552 -10.85 1.11 20.90
N LEU A 553 -11.34 0.25 20.02
CA LEU A 553 -11.09 -1.20 20.00
C LEU A 553 -10.41 -1.59 18.69
N PHE A 554 -9.27 -2.28 18.78
CA PHE A 554 -8.62 -2.95 17.66
C PHE A 554 -8.73 -4.47 17.83
N ILE A 555 -8.53 -5.24 16.76
CA ILE A 555 -8.42 -6.69 16.89
C ILE A 555 -7.22 -7.02 17.80
N GLY A 556 -7.50 -7.66 18.93
CA GLY A 556 -6.51 -7.99 19.97
C GLY A 556 -5.88 -6.77 20.68
N GLY A 557 -6.44 -5.57 20.57
CA GLY A 557 -5.86 -4.38 21.21
C GLY A 557 -6.86 -3.26 21.50
N CYS A 558 -6.34 -2.12 21.95
CA CYS A 558 -7.09 -0.88 22.14
C CYS A 558 -6.24 0.34 21.78
N GLY A 559 -6.88 1.49 21.62
CA GLY A 559 -6.24 2.79 21.44
C GLY A 559 -5.25 3.14 22.53
N ARG A 560 -4.30 4.01 22.19
CA ARG A 560 -3.55 4.77 23.21
C ARG A 560 -4.48 5.78 23.86
N PHE A 561 -4.27 6.04 25.15
CA PHE A 561 -5.09 6.96 25.94
C PHE A 561 -4.52 8.38 25.79
N PHE A 562 -4.66 8.99 24.62
CA PHE A 562 -4.07 10.31 24.37
C PHE A 562 -4.77 11.41 25.18
N GLU A 563 -6.09 11.31 25.32
CA GLU A 563 -6.92 12.34 25.95
C GLU A 563 -7.74 11.81 27.13
N GLY A 564 -7.47 10.60 27.58
CA GLY A 564 -8.28 9.93 28.59
C GLY A 564 -7.48 9.00 29.48
N THR A 565 -8.21 8.17 30.21
CA THR A 565 -7.73 7.46 31.38
C THR A 565 -8.11 5.97 31.33
N ALA A 566 -7.45 5.16 32.17
CA ALA A 566 -7.78 3.74 32.28
C ALA A 566 -9.24 3.46 32.70
N PRO A 567 -9.87 4.20 33.66
CA PRO A 567 -11.30 4.03 33.94
C PRO A 567 -12.16 4.24 32.69
N GLU A 568 -11.85 5.25 31.88
CA GLU A 568 -12.58 5.56 30.66
C GLU A 568 -12.45 4.45 29.61
N MET A 569 -11.23 3.94 29.35
CA MET A 569 -11.06 2.81 28.43
C MET A 569 -11.69 1.53 28.96
N HIS A 570 -11.61 1.29 30.28
CA HIS A 570 -12.27 0.13 30.89
C HIS A 570 -13.78 0.18 30.67
N LYS A 571 -14.41 1.33 30.93
CA LYS A 571 -15.81 1.57 30.64
C LYS A 571 -16.13 1.39 29.16
N ALA A 572 -15.35 2.00 28.27
CA ALA A 572 -15.55 1.91 26.82
C ALA A 572 -15.53 0.45 26.32
N LEU A 573 -14.52 -0.33 26.71
CA LEU A 573 -14.37 -1.71 26.23
C LEU A 573 -15.27 -2.69 26.97
N ASN A 574 -15.27 -2.66 28.30
CA ASN A 574 -15.82 -3.73 29.14
C ASN A 574 -17.25 -3.44 29.65
N GLU A 575 -17.70 -2.19 29.66
CA GLU A 575 -19.05 -1.82 30.09
C GLU A 575 -19.93 -1.33 28.93
N THR A 576 -19.33 -0.80 27.86
CA THR A 576 -20.06 -0.36 26.66
C THR A 576 -19.96 -1.41 25.55
N LEU A 577 -18.78 -1.62 24.95
CA LEU A 577 -18.66 -2.51 23.78
C LEU A 577 -18.87 -3.98 24.10
N ALA A 578 -18.43 -4.45 25.27
CA ALA A 578 -18.65 -5.84 25.70
C ALA A 578 -20.12 -6.19 25.96
N THR A 579 -21.02 -5.20 26.05
CA THR A 579 -22.47 -5.44 26.18
C THR A 579 -23.16 -5.73 24.84
N LEU A 580 -22.45 -5.50 23.72
CA LEU A 580 -22.94 -5.85 22.40
C LEU A 580 -23.04 -7.37 22.26
N PRO A 581 -23.95 -7.87 21.40
CA PRO A 581 -24.05 -9.29 21.12
C PRO A 581 -22.73 -9.89 20.65
N ASP A 582 -22.42 -11.10 21.11
CA ASP A 582 -21.12 -11.75 20.85
C ASP A 582 -20.85 -11.98 19.36
N ASP A 583 -21.89 -12.12 18.53
CA ASP A 583 -21.81 -12.29 17.08
C ASP A 583 -21.53 -10.99 16.30
N THR A 584 -21.40 -9.85 16.99
CA THR A 584 -21.15 -8.54 16.37
C THR A 584 -19.74 -8.47 15.79
N LYS A 585 -19.61 -8.33 14.47
CA LYS A 585 -18.30 -8.21 13.79
C LYS A 585 -17.64 -6.84 14.03
N VAL A 586 -16.33 -6.83 14.26
CA VAL A 586 -15.56 -5.63 14.61
C VAL A 586 -14.83 -5.05 13.39
N PHE A 587 -14.99 -3.75 13.16
CA PHE A 587 -14.34 -2.98 12.09
C PHE A 587 -13.55 -1.80 12.70
N PRO A 588 -12.24 -1.96 12.94
CA PRO A 588 -11.43 -0.95 13.63
C PRO A 588 -10.81 0.10 12.70
N GLY A 589 -10.25 1.16 13.27
CA GLY A 589 -9.60 2.24 12.51
C GLY A 589 -8.34 1.83 11.74
N HIS A 590 -7.59 0.86 12.29
CA HIS A 590 -6.27 0.47 11.79
C HIS A 590 -6.04 -1.04 11.76
N GLU A 591 -5.17 -1.47 10.86
CA GLU A 591 -4.58 -2.80 10.82
C GLU A 591 -3.35 -2.87 11.75
N TYR A 592 -3.60 -3.02 13.05
CA TYR A 592 -2.58 -3.23 14.09
C TYR A 592 -2.51 -4.67 14.60
N THR A 593 -3.25 -5.60 14.00
CA THR A 593 -3.50 -6.92 14.58
C THR A 593 -2.23 -7.71 14.84
N LYS A 594 -1.26 -7.70 13.92
CA LYS A 594 0.04 -8.39 14.12
C LYS A 594 0.81 -7.85 15.34
N ALA A 595 0.85 -6.52 15.51
CA ALA A 595 1.51 -5.90 16.64
C ALA A 595 0.76 -6.16 17.95
N ASN A 596 -0.57 -6.13 17.89
CA ASN A 596 -1.46 -6.44 19.02
C ASN A 596 -1.31 -7.88 19.49
N VAL A 597 -1.31 -8.86 18.57
CA VAL A 597 -1.06 -10.28 18.84
C VAL A 597 0.27 -10.47 19.55
N LYS A 598 1.34 -9.83 19.07
CA LYS A 598 2.67 -9.93 19.69
C LYS A 598 2.62 -9.49 21.16
N PHE A 599 1.85 -8.44 21.48
CA PHE A 599 1.63 -8.00 22.85
C PHE A 599 0.73 -8.96 23.64
N CYS A 600 -0.38 -9.42 23.09
CA CYS A 600 -1.27 -10.40 23.72
C CYS A 600 -0.49 -11.65 24.14
N LEU A 601 0.37 -12.19 23.26
CA LEU A 601 1.22 -13.34 23.54
C LEU A 601 2.25 -13.06 24.66
N ALA A 602 2.75 -11.83 24.78
CA ALA A 602 3.63 -11.46 25.88
C ALA A 602 2.91 -11.46 27.24
N VAL A 603 1.58 -11.34 27.25
CA VAL A 603 0.72 -11.31 28.44
C VAL A 603 0.11 -12.67 28.78
N SER A 604 -0.52 -13.36 27.80
CA SER A 604 -1.17 -14.66 27.96
C SER A 604 -0.94 -15.53 26.72
N GLN A 605 -0.77 -16.84 26.95
CA GLN A 605 -0.55 -17.85 25.90
C GLN A 605 -1.81 -18.70 25.62
N SER A 606 -2.99 -18.15 25.91
CA SER A 606 -4.27 -18.83 25.73
C SER A 606 -4.53 -19.24 24.27
N GLU A 607 -5.29 -20.32 24.08
CA GLU A 607 -5.61 -20.87 22.76
C GLU A 607 -6.29 -19.86 21.81
N PRO A 608 -7.24 -19.00 22.26
CA PRO A 608 -7.80 -17.94 21.41
C PRO A 608 -6.74 -16.98 20.85
N ILE A 609 -5.74 -16.59 21.64
CA ILE A 609 -4.65 -15.69 21.21
C ILE A 609 -3.79 -16.37 20.14
N LYS A 610 -3.52 -17.67 20.27
CA LYS A 610 -2.76 -18.44 19.27
C LYS A 610 -3.52 -18.59 17.96
N LYS A 611 -4.84 -18.79 18.02
CA LYS A 611 -5.69 -18.79 16.81
C LYS A 611 -5.67 -17.44 16.12
N LEU A 612 -5.76 -16.35 16.88
CA LEU A 612 -5.63 -15.00 16.35
C LEU A 612 -4.25 -14.78 15.70
N GLN A 613 -3.17 -15.28 16.33
CA GLN A 613 -1.83 -15.23 15.76
C GLN A 613 -1.75 -15.93 14.40
N ALA A 614 -2.18 -17.19 14.33
CA ALA A 614 -2.14 -17.98 13.10
C ALA A 614 -2.93 -17.28 11.98
N PHE A 615 -4.11 -16.72 12.31
CA PHE A 615 -4.91 -15.96 11.36
C PHE A 615 -4.17 -14.69 10.89
N ALA A 616 -3.62 -13.91 11.81
CA ALA A 616 -2.90 -12.67 11.49
C ALA A 616 -1.63 -12.92 10.66
N GLU A 617 -0.95 -14.05 10.83
CA GLU A 617 0.23 -14.41 10.03
C GLU A 617 -0.14 -14.73 8.57
N GLN A 618 -1.30 -15.34 8.36
CA GLN A 618 -1.79 -15.76 7.04
C GLN A 618 -2.56 -14.67 6.30
N ASN A 619 -3.02 -13.62 6.98
CA ASN A 619 -3.87 -12.60 6.40
C ASN A 619 -3.22 -11.21 6.50
N GLN A 620 -3.31 -10.43 5.42
CA GLN A 620 -2.89 -9.03 5.44
C GLN A 620 -3.91 -8.11 6.11
N GLN A 621 -5.17 -8.54 6.17
CA GLN A 621 -6.32 -7.76 6.61
C GLN A 621 -7.20 -8.61 7.53
N THR A 622 -7.64 -8.03 8.64
CA THR A 622 -8.31 -8.75 9.73
C THR A 622 -9.66 -8.15 10.13
N GLN A 623 -9.96 -6.94 9.66
CA GLN A 623 -11.22 -6.26 9.91
C GLN A 623 -12.43 -7.05 9.41
N GLY A 624 -13.50 -7.07 10.20
CA GLY A 624 -14.74 -7.80 9.88
C GLY A 624 -14.64 -9.33 9.94
N LYS A 625 -13.50 -9.88 10.39
CA LYS A 625 -13.27 -11.34 10.54
C LYS A 625 -13.46 -11.85 11.95
N PHE A 626 -13.40 -10.96 12.94
CA PHE A 626 -13.55 -11.26 14.35
C PHE A 626 -14.74 -10.50 14.94
N THR A 627 -15.27 -11.05 16.01
CA THR A 627 -16.47 -10.56 16.68
C THR A 627 -16.17 -10.02 18.08
N ILE A 628 -17.12 -9.32 18.70
CA ILE A 628 -17.05 -8.93 20.11
C ILE A 628 -16.85 -10.16 21.01
N GLY A 629 -17.48 -11.29 20.70
CA GLY A 629 -17.27 -12.56 21.38
C GLY A 629 -15.83 -13.04 21.30
N ASP A 630 -15.21 -12.97 20.11
CA ASP A 630 -13.79 -13.34 19.94
C ASP A 630 -12.86 -12.40 20.71
N GLU A 631 -13.13 -11.08 20.67
CA GLU A 631 -12.32 -10.10 21.41
C GLU A 631 -12.36 -10.33 22.92
N LYS A 632 -13.50 -10.71 23.50
CA LYS A 632 -13.59 -11.12 24.92
C LYS A 632 -12.69 -12.32 25.25
N LEU A 633 -12.34 -13.16 24.28
CA LEU A 633 -11.51 -14.34 24.45
C LEU A 633 -10.02 -14.08 24.23
N HIS A 634 -9.63 -13.30 23.23
CA HIS A 634 -8.20 -13.07 22.91
C HIS A 634 -7.66 -11.69 23.28
N ASN A 635 -8.51 -10.68 23.47
CA ASN A 635 -8.05 -9.32 23.72
C ASN A 635 -7.80 -9.12 25.21
N VAL A 636 -6.54 -8.97 25.58
CA VAL A 636 -6.13 -8.86 26.99
C VAL A 636 -6.72 -7.63 27.68
N PHE A 637 -7.06 -6.57 26.93
CA PHE A 637 -7.73 -5.37 27.45
C PHE A 637 -9.23 -5.59 27.75
N MET A 638 -9.84 -6.64 27.17
CA MET A 638 -11.21 -7.06 27.47
C MET A 638 -11.29 -8.18 28.51
N ARG A 639 -10.14 -8.56 29.07
CA ARG A 639 -9.98 -9.67 30.02
C ARG A 639 -9.37 -9.21 31.35
N VAL A 640 -9.64 -7.98 31.77
CA VAL A 640 -9.04 -7.37 32.98
C VAL A 640 -9.39 -8.09 34.29
N ASN A 641 -10.43 -8.92 34.29
CA ASN A 641 -10.83 -9.77 35.42
C ASN A 641 -10.19 -11.18 35.38
N ASP A 642 -9.41 -11.50 34.34
CA ASP A 642 -8.79 -12.81 34.18
C ASP A 642 -7.64 -12.98 35.19
N PRO A 643 -7.66 -14.04 36.03
CA PRO A 643 -6.62 -14.27 37.03
C PRO A 643 -5.20 -14.37 36.46
N GLU A 644 -5.04 -14.89 35.22
CA GLU A 644 -3.74 -14.95 34.54
C GLU A 644 -3.20 -13.54 34.27
N ILE A 645 -4.07 -12.65 33.79
CA ILE A 645 -3.73 -11.27 33.41
C ILE A 645 -3.49 -10.41 34.66
N GLN A 646 -4.31 -10.58 35.70
CA GLN A 646 -4.11 -9.94 37.00
C GLN A 646 -2.74 -10.33 37.60
N LYS A 647 -2.40 -11.62 37.57
CA LYS A 647 -1.09 -12.10 38.01
C LYS A 647 0.06 -11.51 37.17
N LYS A 648 -0.11 -11.42 35.86
CA LYS A 648 0.90 -10.86 34.95
C LYS A 648 1.16 -9.37 35.19
N THR A 649 0.11 -8.61 35.49
CA THR A 649 0.20 -7.17 35.78
C THR A 649 0.55 -6.85 37.22
N GLY A 650 0.36 -7.82 38.14
CA GLY A 650 0.51 -7.61 39.58
C GLY A 650 -0.62 -6.79 40.19
N LYS A 651 -1.74 -6.62 39.48
CA LYS A 651 -2.91 -5.82 39.85
C LYS A 651 -4.16 -6.68 39.90
N THR A 652 -5.09 -6.35 40.77
CA THR A 652 -6.37 -7.08 40.92
C THR A 652 -7.59 -6.20 40.63
N ASP A 653 -7.46 -4.87 40.77
CA ASP A 653 -8.50 -3.95 40.37
C ASP A 653 -8.54 -3.84 38.82
N PRO A 654 -9.70 -3.99 38.16
CA PRO A 654 -9.80 -4.01 36.70
C PRO A 654 -9.27 -2.75 36.00
N VAL A 655 -9.41 -1.59 36.65
CA VAL A 655 -8.93 -0.31 36.12
C VAL A 655 -7.42 -0.21 36.27
N GLU A 656 -6.86 -0.66 37.39
CA GLU A 656 -5.41 -0.75 37.56
C GLU A 656 -4.78 -1.77 36.59
N VAL A 657 -5.45 -2.89 36.32
CA VAL A 657 -5.02 -3.88 35.32
C VAL A 657 -5.03 -3.26 33.92
N MET A 658 -6.09 -2.52 33.55
CA MET A 658 -6.18 -1.79 32.29
C MET A 658 -5.01 -0.80 32.13
N ALA A 659 -4.72 -0.01 33.17
CA ALA A 659 -3.61 0.93 33.17
C ALA A 659 -2.26 0.22 32.99
N ALA A 660 -2.03 -0.85 33.75
CA ALA A 660 -0.79 -1.63 33.67
C ALA A 660 -0.58 -2.25 32.28
N LEU A 661 -1.61 -2.88 31.70
CA LEU A 661 -1.55 -3.42 30.35
C LEU A 661 -1.25 -2.34 29.31
N ARG A 662 -1.85 -1.15 29.46
CA ARG A 662 -1.65 -0.05 28.53
C ARG A 662 -0.20 0.43 28.54
N GLU A 663 0.37 0.60 29.71
CA GLU A 663 1.77 1.00 29.89
C GLU A 663 2.74 -0.07 29.40
N MET A 664 2.48 -1.35 29.69
CA MET A 664 3.26 -2.46 29.15
C MET A 664 3.29 -2.45 27.62
N LYS A 665 2.14 -2.18 26.96
CA LYS A 665 2.07 -2.09 25.49
C LYS A 665 2.71 -0.81 24.95
N ASN A 666 2.72 0.28 25.70
CA ASN A 666 3.37 1.53 25.29
C ASN A 666 4.91 1.42 25.30
N ALA A 667 5.46 0.58 26.19
CA ALA A 667 6.89 0.34 26.31
C ALA A 667 7.45 -0.70 25.31
N MET A 668 6.59 -1.34 24.53
CA MET A 668 6.91 -2.38 23.54
C MET A 668 6.88 -1.83 22.12
#